data_AF-A0A926KH10-F1
#
_entry.id   AF-A0A926KH10-F1
#
_cell.length_a   1.000
_cell.length_b   1.000
_cell.length_c   1.000
_cell.angle_alpha   90.00
_cell.angle_beta   90.00
_cell.angle_gamma   90.00
#
_symmetry.space_group_name_H-M   'P 1'
#
loop_
_entity.id
_entity.type
_entity.pdbx_description
1 polymer ?
#
loop_
_entity_poly.entity_id
_entity_poly.type
_entity_poly.pdbx_seq_one_letter_code
_entity_poly.pdbx_strand_id
1 'polypeptide(L)'
;MTALQIIAAFLALAISIVGVALLVRASRQLIATFKVGQSADRGDNKGARTMTLLREVLGHTRMSRLPVVAIAHWFTMVSFGVLFLTLVNAYGQLFDPTFALPLIGHFFPYEWLTELLAWTGLFGISYLIWNRRKLHPGRSAGPDGRKSRFFGSTFWQAYYVELTILGVTMCILTLRALEYAQMKVTGNDHASLLHFPLTAWMGNWWANMDNAGLKQFIVVIAALKIIISMAWMITISLNITMGVAWHRFLAFFNIFFKRNADGRTALGALEPMIVNGKPLTPESMEELEGDEVLGVGKVDDFTWKGLLDFSTCTECGRCQSQCPAWNTEKPLSPKLLMMTLRDNAHANAPFMKAAEAATAESGESVPLIGQTGYDLDHPLTAYNPHGPDAVIDEDVLWSCTTCGACVEQCPVDIEHVDHIVDMRRYQTLIESAFPSELGGLFKNMENKGNPWGMAPRARLDWAKDLPFEVKVYGQDVESLAEVDYLFWVGCAGAYEDRAKKTTRAVAELLDLAGVNFAVLGDGETCTGDSARRAGNEMLFQALAQQNVETLNEAGASKIVVTCAHCFNTIKNEYPQVGGNYEVVHHTQLLNRLVRDKLLTPVTRPGETPTSSGAASTGRSVTYHDPCYLGRHNNVYAPPRELIGSLPGVEYKEMERSGMTSFCCGAGGARMWMEEKLGSRINLNRTQEAVATGADRIAIGCPFCRVMLTDGLTAEQSNGNAREDVEVVDVANMLLAAVKTAD
;
A
#
# COMPACT_ATOMS: atom_id res chain seq x y z
N MET A 1 37.83 -23.52 35.41
CA MET A 1 37.80 -22.80 34.12
C MET A 1 39.22 -22.69 33.59
N THR A 2 39.42 -22.93 32.29
CA THR A 2 40.72 -22.75 31.62
C THR A 2 41.00 -21.26 31.33
N ALA A 3 42.26 -20.91 31.01
CA ALA A 3 42.60 -19.55 30.59
C ALA A 3 41.76 -19.10 29.36
N LEU A 4 41.53 -20.01 28.41
CA LEU A 4 40.66 -19.79 27.26
C LEU A 4 39.22 -19.45 27.69
N GLN A 5 38.64 -20.20 28.63
CA GLN A 5 37.29 -19.93 29.14
C GLN A 5 37.19 -18.56 29.81
N ILE A 6 38.19 -18.18 30.61
CA ILE A 6 38.21 -16.88 31.28
C ILE A 6 38.25 -15.75 30.26
N ILE A 7 39.14 -15.83 29.25
CA ILE A 7 39.25 -14.82 28.19
C ILE A 7 37.96 -14.75 27.37
N ALA A 8 37.43 -15.91 26.94
CA ALA A 8 36.20 -16.00 26.18
C ALA A 8 35.00 -15.43 26.94
N ALA A 9 34.85 -15.77 28.22
CA ALA A 9 33.81 -15.24 29.09
C ALA A 9 33.93 -13.73 29.31
N PHE A 10 35.13 -13.23 29.57
CA PHE A 10 35.37 -11.80 29.74
C PHE A 10 35.00 -11.02 28.48
N LEU A 11 35.49 -11.43 27.31
CA LEU A 11 35.20 -10.77 26.03
C LEU A 11 33.70 -10.81 25.72
N ALA A 12 33.06 -11.97 25.86
CA ALA A 12 31.64 -12.15 25.61
C ALA A 12 30.77 -11.30 26.55
N LEU A 13 31.06 -11.28 27.85
CA LEU A 13 30.29 -10.46 28.80
C LEU A 13 30.52 -8.96 28.58
N ALA A 14 31.76 -8.53 28.34
CA ALA A 14 32.08 -7.12 28.10
C ALA A 14 31.36 -6.58 26.86
N ILE A 15 31.42 -7.29 25.72
CA ILE A 15 30.72 -6.86 24.49
C ILE A 15 29.20 -6.87 24.67
N SER A 16 28.67 -7.76 25.51
CA SER A 16 27.23 -7.83 25.81
C SER A 16 26.74 -6.66 26.62
N ILE A 17 27.50 -6.22 27.63
CA ILE A 17 27.17 -5.02 28.41
C ILE A 17 27.10 -3.80 27.49
N VAL A 18 28.08 -3.65 26.59
CA VAL A 18 28.09 -2.56 25.59
C VAL A 18 26.89 -2.67 24.65
N GLY A 19 26.62 -3.86 24.10
CA GLY A 19 25.49 -4.11 23.22
C GLY A 19 24.15 -3.76 23.84
N VAL A 20 23.89 -4.22 25.06
CA VAL A 20 22.65 -3.94 25.80
C VAL A 20 22.53 -2.44 26.13
N ALA A 21 23.60 -1.79 26.58
CA ALA A 21 23.57 -0.36 26.88
C ALA A 21 23.24 0.48 25.64
N LEU A 22 23.85 0.15 24.49
CA LEU A 22 23.56 0.82 23.23
C LEU A 22 22.15 0.53 22.73
N LEU A 23 21.64 -0.70 22.90
CA LEU A 23 20.27 -1.05 22.53
C LEU A 23 19.25 -0.24 23.33
N VAL A 24 19.43 -0.13 24.65
CA VAL A 24 18.56 0.69 25.51
C VAL A 24 18.59 2.16 25.06
N ARG A 25 19.76 2.70 24.73
CA ARG A 25 19.91 4.06 24.18
C ARG A 25 19.15 4.22 22.86
N ALA A 26 19.32 3.28 21.93
CA ALA A 26 18.66 3.29 20.63
C ALA A 26 17.13 3.20 20.74
N SER A 27 16.61 2.31 21.60
CA SER A 27 15.18 2.20 21.85
C SER A 27 14.59 3.50 22.44
N ARG A 28 15.31 4.13 23.38
CA ARG A 28 14.90 5.44 23.92
C ARG A 28 14.91 6.50 22.83
N GLN A 29 15.91 6.50 21.93
CA GLN A 29 15.99 7.45 20.82
C GLN A 29 14.84 7.26 19.83
N LEU A 30 14.49 6.02 19.47
CA LEU A 30 13.33 5.73 18.59
C LEU A 30 12.02 6.23 19.20
N ILE A 31 11.75 5.88 20.46
CA ILE A 31 10.55 6.36 21.19
C ILE A 31 10.56 7.89 21.28
N ALA A 32 11.74 8.48 21.51
CA ALA A 32 11.89 9.91 21.56
C ALA A 32 11.52 10.54 20.22
N THR A 33 12.01 10.03 19.08
CA THR A 33 11.63 10.49 17.73
C THR A 33 10.11 10.42 17.53
N PHE A 34 9.48 9.29 17.85
CA PHE A 34 8.03 9.12 17.63
C PHE A 34 7.19 10.10 18.45
N LYS A 35 7.65 10.46 19.66
CA LYS A 35 6.97 11.41 20.53
C LYS A 35 7.02 12.87 20.06
N VAL A 36 7.83 13.21 19.05
CA VAL A 36 7.86 14.55 18.46
C VAL A 36 6.64 14.76 17.55
N GLY A 37 6.12 13.69 16.96
CA GLY A 37 4.97 13.78 16.07
C GLY A 37 3.66 14.07 16.81
N GLN A 38 2.70 14.60 16.06
CA GLN A 38 1.35 14.90 16.53
C GLN A 38 0.65 13.69 17.14
N SER A 39 -0.33 13.96 18.01
CA SER A 39 -1.14 12.90 18.61
C SER A 39 -2.00 12.18 17.56
N ALA A 40 -2.16 10.87 17.70
CA ALA A 40 -3.08 10.07 16.90
C ALA A 40 -3.70 8.96 17.75
N ASP A 41 -5.00 8.74 17.62
CA ASP A 41 -5.68 7.66 18.31
C ASP A 41 -5.61 6.36 17.49
N ARG A 42 -4.87 5.39 18.02
CA ARG A 42 -4.74 4.03 17.47
C ARG A 42 -4.84 2.96 18.57
N GLY A 43 -5.36 3.34 19.76
CA GLY A 43 -5.35 2.50 20.96
C GLY A 43 -6.65 1.73 21.23
N ASP A 44 -7.67 1.95 20.41
CA ASP A 44 -9.00 1.34 20.46
C ASP A 44 -8.96 -0.17 20.14
N ASN A 45 -10.07 -0.89 20.38
CA ASN A 45 -10.28 -2.26 19.89
C ASN A 45 -9.11 -3.25 20.09
N LYS A 46 -8.44 -3.18 21.25
CA LYS A 46 -7.19 -3.92 21.54
C LYS A 46 -7.26 -5.41 21.23
N GLY A 47 -8.39 -6.07 21.51
CA GLY A 47 -8.59 -7.50 21.22
C GLY A 47 -8.54 -7.83 19.72
N ALA A 48 -9.26 -7.05 18.89
CA ALA A 48 -9.23 -7.21 17.44
C ALA A 48 -7.83 -6.93 16.88
N ARG A 49 -7.17 -5.87 17.36
CA ARG A 49 -5.79 -5.52 16.98
C ARG A 49 -4.78 -6.62 17.32
N THR A 50 -4.87 -7.20 18.52
CA THR A 50 -4.04 -8.35 18.91
C THR A 50 -4.29 -9.56 18.01
N MET A 51 -5.56 -9.86 17.68
CA MET A 51 -5.88 -10.97 16.77
C MET A 51 -5.32 -10.73 15.37
N THR A 52 -5.46 -9.51 14.84
CA THR A 52 -4.89 -9.08 13.56
C THR A 52 -3.36 -9.23 13.56
N LEU A 53 -2.70 -8.76 14.63
CA LEU A 53 -1.25 -8.91 14.79
C LEU A 53 -0.85 -10.39 14.73
N LEU A 54 -1.49 -11.25 15.52
CA LEU A 54 -1.18 -12.69 15.52
C LEU A 54 -1.43 -13.32 14.15
N ARG A 55 -2.54 -13.00 13.50
CA ARG A 55 -2.90 -13.52 12.17
C ARG A 55 -1.89 -13.12 11.10
N GLU A 56 -1.49 -11.84 11.05
CA GLU A 56 -0.58 -11.34 10.02
C GLU A 56 0.87 -11.79 10.25
N VAL A 57 1.32 -11.82 11.51
CA VAL A 57 2.69 -12.21 11.88
C VAL A 57 2.89 -13.72 11.82
N LEU A 58 1.97 -14.53 12.37
CA LEU A 58 2.15 -15.98 12.37
C LEU A 58 1.77 -16.59 11.01
N GLY A 59 0.75 -16.03 10.35
CA GLY A 59 0.27 -16.51 9.06
C GLY A 59 1.00 -15.92 7.85
N HIS A 60 1.88 -14.93 8.03
CA HIS A 60 2.54 -14.18 6.94
C HIS A 60 1.57 -13.77 5.82
N THR A 61 0.31 -13.48 6.17
CA THR A 61 -0.81 -13.35 5.21
C THR A 61 -0.55 -12.24 4.19
N ARG A 62 0.14 -11.17 4.61
CA ARG A 62 0.51 -10.03 3.76
C ARG A 62 1.75 -10.26 2.89
N MET A 63 2.57 -11.27 3.20
CA MET A 63 3.75 -11.63 2.40
C MET A 63 3.49 -12.68 1.32
N SER A 64 2.37 -13.41 1.43
CA SER A 64 1.92 -14.54 0.58
C SER A 64 1.96 -14.29 -0.93
N ARG A 65 1.95 -13.03 -1.37
CA ARG A 65 1.98 -12.61 -2.79
C ARG A 65 3.23 -12.99 -3.56
N LEU A 66 4.33 -13.30 -2.84
CA LEU A 66 5.52 -13.91 -3.43
C LEU A 66 5.80 -15.18 -2.63
N PRO A 67 5.18 -16.32 -2.95
CA PRO A 67 5.09 -17.47 -2.04
C PRO A 67 6.45 -18.02 -1.64
N VAL A 68 7.40 -18.13 -2.57
CA VAL A 68 8.77 -18.59 -2.29
C VAL A 68 9.48 -17.66 -1.31
N VAL A 69 9.37 -16.35 -1.51
CA VAL A 69 9.97 -15.36 -0.60
C VAL A 69 9.25 -15.35 0.74
N ALA A 70 7.93 -15.54 0.76
CA ALA A 70 7.13 -15.61 1.97
C ALA A 70 7.54 -16.79 2.85
N ILE A 71 7.71 -17.98 2.26
CA ILE A 71 8.14 -19.20 2.95
C ILE A 71 9.57 -19.01 3.51
N ALA A 72 10.52 -18.59 2.68
CA ALA A 72 11.89 -18.36 3.12
C ALA A 72 11.98 -17.33 4.26
N HIS A 73 11.22 -16.23 4.13
CA HIS A 73 11.11 -15.21 5.17
C HIS A 73 10.45 -15.72 6.45
N TRP A 74 9.42 -16.58 6.34
CA TRP A 74 8.73 -17.16 7.50
C TRP A 74 9.68 -18.03 8.33
N PHE A 75 10.40 -18.96 7.68
CA PHE A 75 11.40 -19.78 8.38
C PHE A 75 12.48 -18.93 9.03
N THR A 76 12.94 -17.89 8.33
CA THR A 76 13.94 -16.97 8.88
C THR A 76 13.40 -16.24 10.12
N MET A 77 12.16 -15.73 10.08
CA MET A 77 11.51 -15.02 11.19
C MET A 77 11.34 -15.93 12.42
N VAL A 78 10.76 -17.12 12.24
CA VAL A 78 10.54 -18.07 13.35
C VAL A 78 11.88 -18.53 13.94
N SER A 79 12.90 -18.70 13.10
CA SER A 79 14.25 -19.07 13.54
C SER A 79 14.83 -18.04 14.51
N PHE A 80 14.61 -16.73 14.33
CA PHE A 80 15.11 -15.74 15.29
C PHE A 80 14.54 -15.94 16.71
N GLY A 81 13.23 -16.19 16.81
CA GLY A 81 12.56 -16.38 18.10
C GLY A 81 13.02 -17.66 18.81
N VAL A 82 12.97 -18.79 18.11
CA VAL A 82 13.32 -20.10 18.69
C VAL A 82 14.83 -20.22 18.94
N LEU A 83 15.66 -19.82 17.96
CA LEU A 83 17.11 -19.96 18.07
C LEU A 83 17.74 -18.95 19.04
N PHE A 84 17.01 -17.93 19.52
CA PHE A 84 17.49 -17.05 20.59
C PHE A 84 17.90 -17.84 21.84
N LEU A 85 17.16 -18.89 22.20
CA LEU A 85 17.49 -19.72 23.37
C LEU A 85 18.81 -20.47 23.20
N THR A 86 19.24 -20.73 21.96
CA THR A 86 20.57 -21.28 21.70
C THR A 86 21.69 -20.27 21.99
N LEU A 87 21.42 -18.96 21.90
CA LEU A 87 22.38 -17.93 22.32
C LEU A 87 22.49 -17.91 23.85
N VAL A 88 21.38 -18.06 24.57
CA VAL A 88 21.38 -18.20 26.04
C VAL A 88 22.19 -19.44 26.45
N ASN A 89 22.00 -20.58 25.76
CA ASN A 89 22.79 -21.79 26.00
C ASN A 89 24.30 -21.54 25.82
N ALA A 90 24.68 -20.79 24.78
CA ALA A 90 26.08 -20.46 24.50
C ALA A 90 26.75 -19.68 25.64
N TYR A 91 26.03 -18.83 26.39
CA TYR A 91 26.60 -18.17 27.57
C TYR A 91 26.95 -19.17 28.67
N GLY A 92 26.10 -20.17 28.91
CA GLY A 92 26.43 -21.24 29.86
C GLY A 92 27.64 -22.06 29.39
N GLN A 93 27.74 -22.31 28.08
CA GLN A 93 28.86 -23.04 27.46
C GLN A 93 30.24 -22.38 27.64
N LEU A 94 30.30 -21.08 27.95
CA LEU A 94 31.56 -20.40 28.28
C LEU A 94 32.12 -20.85 29.63
N PHE A 95 31.25 -21.12 30.61
CA PHE A 95 31.62 -21.51 31.97
C PHE A 95 31.71 -23.03 32.12
N ASP A 96 30.75 -23.73 31.54
CA ASP A 96 30.70 -25.19 31.46
C ASP A 96 30.44 -25.61 30.01
N PRO A 97 31.43 -26.16 29.27
CA PRO A 97 31.28 -26.55 27.88
C PRO A 97 30.20 -27.62 27.65
N THR A 98 29.80 -28.34 28.70
CA THR A 98 28.73 -29.35 28.64
C THR A 98 27.36 -28.80 29.04
N PHE A 99 27.27 -27.49 29.29
CA PHE A 99 26.04 -26.84 29.71
C PHE A 99 24.93 -27.01 28.67
N ALA A 100 23.76 -27.39 29.19
CA ALA A 100 22.50 -27.41 28.49
C ALA A 100 21.45 -26.70 29.35
N LEU A 101 20.49 -26.02 28.72
CA LEU A 101 19.39 -25.37 29.44
C LEU A 101 18.59 -26.39 30.28
N PRO A 102 18.39 -26.17 31.60
CA PRO A 102 17.85 -27.19 32.53
C PRO A 102 16.49 -27.82 32.20
N LEU A 103 15.66 -27.19 31.36
CA LEU A 103 14.31 -27.66 31.02
C LEU A 103 14.15 -28.14 29.58
N ILE A 104 14.87 -27.52 28.65
CA ILE A 104 14.66 -27.72 27.21
C ILE A 104 15.90 -28.26 26.50
N GLY A 105 17.07 -28.20 27.13
CA GLY A 105 18.36 -28.50 26.50
C GLY A 105 18.54 -29.96 26.10
N HIS A 106 17.79 -30.89 26.70
CA HIS A 106 17.74 -32.31 26.34
C HIS A 106 16.33 -32.78 25.94
N PHE A 107 15.40 -31.82 25.75
CA PHE A 107 14.06 -32.14 25.31
C PHE A 107 14.08 -32.34 23.79
N PHE A 108 14.08 -33.59 23.34
CA PHE A 108 14.29 -33.93 21.93
C PHE A 108 13.41 -33.14 20.95
N PRO A 109 12.12 -32.81 21.20
CA PRO A 109 11.35 -32.00 20.24
C PRO A 109 11.92 -30.59 20.04
N TYR A 110 12.48 -29.98 21.10
CA TYR A 110 13.15 -28.67 20.98
C TYR A 110 14.47 -28.79 20.23
N GLU A 111 15.23 -29.86 20.42
CA GLU A 111 16.47 -30.11 19.69
C GLU A 111 16.22 -30.34 18.20
N TRP A 112 15.19 -31.14 17.86
CA TRP A 112 14.73 -31.33 16.49
C TRP A 112 14.32 -30.02 15.85
N LEU A 113 13.50 -29.23 16.54
CA LEU A 113 13.07 -27.92 16.07
C LEU A 113 14.27 -26.98 15.86
N THR A 114 15.24 -26.99 16.79
CA THR A 114 16.45 -26.17 16.72
C THR A 114 17.29 -26.52 15.50
N GLU A 115 17.57 -27.81 15.27
CA GLU A 115 18.37 -28.23 14.11
C GLU A 115 17.64 -27.99 12.79
N LEU A 116 16.33 -28.26 12.74
CA LEU A 116 15.50 -27.99 11.57
C LEU A 116 15.50 -26.50 11.22
N LEU A 117 15.29 -25.62 12.21
CA LEU A 117 15.29 -24.16 12.00
C LEU A 117 16.69 -23.64 11.67
N ALA A 118 17.76 -24.20 12.26
CA ALA A 118 19.12 -23.82 11.91
C ALA A 118 19.46 -24.18 10.45
N TRP A 119 19.09 -25.37 9.97
CA TRP A 119 19.28 -25.78 8.58
C TRP A 119 18.41 -24.99 7.60
N THR A 120 17.11 -24.89 7.85
CA THR A 120 16.18 -24.14 6.99
C THR A 120 16.50 -22.65 6.99
N GLY A 121 16.93 -22.09 8.12
CA GLY A 121 17.47 -20.74 8.22
C GLY A 121 18.75 -20.55 7.39
N LEU A 122 19.70 -21.49 7.44
CA LEU A 122 20.94 -21.45 6.67
C LEU A 122 20.68 -21.49 5.14
N PHE A 123 19.82 -22.39 4.68
CA PHE A 123 19.44 -22.47 3.26
C PHE A 123 18.60 -21.27 2.84
N GLY A 124 17.65 -20.85 3.67
CA GLY A 124 16.81 -19.68 3.45
C GLY A 124 17.63 -18.41 3.30
N ILE A 125 18.59 -18.15 4.20
CA ILE A 125 19.42 -16.95 4.11
C ILE A 125 20.35 -16.99 2.91
N SER A 126 20.90 -18.16 2.57
CA SER A 126 21.74 -18.34 1.39
C SER A 126 20.96 -18.07 0.10
N TYR A 127 19.70 -18.52 0.02
CA TYR A 127 18.79 -18.18 -1.08
C TYR A 127 18.49 -16.68 -1.14
N LEU A 128 18.22 -16.03 0.00
CA LEU A 128 17.93 -14.60 0.05
C LEU A 128 19.14 -13.75 -0.38
N ILE A 129 20.35 -14.12 0.04
CA ILE A 129 21.61 -13.49 -0.41
C ILE A 129 21.76 -13.64 -1.93
N TRP A 130 21.58 -14.85 -2.46
CA TRP A 130 21.65 -15.12 -3.89
C TRP A 130 20.61 -14.28 -4.67
N ASN A 131 19.36 -14.25 -4.20
CA ASN A 131 18.28 -13.51 -4.85
C ASN A 131 18.54 -11.99 -4.80
N ARG A 132 19.06 -11.46 -3.69
CA ARG A 132 19.46 -10.04 -3.60
C ARG A 132 20.60 -9.73 -4.56
N ARG A 133 21.62 -10.57 -4.63
CA ARG A 133 22.75 -10.41 -5.56
C ARG A 133 22.30 -10.50 -7.01
N LYS A 134 21.29 -11.31 -7.33
CA LYS A 134 20.69 -11.40 -8.68
C LYS A 134 19.93 -10.11 -9.03
N LEU A 135 19.16 -9.57 -8.09
CA LEU A 135 18.33 -8.36 -8.29
C LEU A 135 19.09 -7.06 -7.96
N HIS A 136 20.40 -7.10 -7.74
CA HIS A 136 21.17 -5.91 -7.37
C HIS A 136 21.22 -4.91 -8.54
N PRO A 137 20.88 -3.63 -8.34
CA PRO A 137 20.77 -2.64 -9.40
C PRO A 137 22.09 -2.43 -10.15
N GLY A 138 23.22 -2.43 -9.44
CA GLY A 138 24.55 -2.32 -10.06
C GLY A 138 24.98 -3.49 -10.98
N ARG A 139 24.14 -4.51 -11.15
CA ARG A 139 24.35 -5.57 -12.17
C ARG A 139 23.63 -5.27 -13.49
N SER A 140 22.73 -4.30 -13.50
CA SER A 140 22.07 -3.79 -14.71
C SER A 140 22.81 -2.53 -15.14
N ALA A 141 23.34 -2.51 -16.36
CA ALA A 141 23.97 -1.33 -16.93
C ALA A 141 22.90 -0.30 -17.34
N GLY A 142 23.22 1.00 -17.21
CA GLY A 142 22.34 2.08 -17.70
C GLY A 142 21.01 2.23 -16.93
N PRO A 143 19.96 2.78 -17.56
CA PRO A 143 18.67 3.07 -16.92
C PRO A 143 17.93 1.83 -16.39
N ASP A 144 18.34 0.61 -16.80
CA ASP A 144 17.79 -0.66 -16.32
C ASP A 144 18.04 -0.92 -14.82
N GLY A 145 19.00 -0.23 -14.20
CA GLY A 145 19.20 -0.28 -12.74
C GLY A 145 17.96 0.12 -11.95
N ARG A 146 17.17 1.06 -12.49
CA ARG A 146 15.93 1.58 -11.90
C ARG A 146 14.79 0.54 -11.86
N LYS A 147 14.82 -0.44 -12.76
CA LYS A 147 13.86 -1.56 -12.80
C LYS A 147 14.02 -2.50 -11.62
N SER A 148 15.18 -2.51 -10.95
CA SER A 148 15.34 -3.26 -9.71
C SER A 148 14.48 -2.65 -8.61
N ARG A 149 13.69 -3.49 -7.93
CA ARG A 149 12.96 -3.09 -6.73
C ARG A 149 13.87 -2.61 -5.58
N PHE A 150 15.15 -2.99 -5.61
CA PHE A 150 16.16 -2.60 -4.63
C PHE A 150 16.93 -1.34 -5.03
N PHE A 151 16.57 -0.68 -6.14
CA PHE A 151 17.15 0.63 -6.50
C PHE A 151 17.00 1.63 -5.36
N GLY A 152 18.09 2.30 -4.96
CA GLY A 152 18.15 3.22 -3.83
C GLY A 152 18.07 2.60 -2.43
N SER A 153 18.08 1.26 -2.28
CA SER A 153 18.19 0.59 -0.98
C SER A 153 19.62 0.63 -0.43
N THR A 154 19.79 0.60 0.91
CA THR A 154 21.12 0.61 1.54
C THR A 154 21.73 -0.79 1.63
N PHE A 155 22.49 -1.20 0.60
CA PHE A 155 22.94 -2.60 0.44
C PHE A 155 23.86 -3.13 1.53
N TRP A 156 24.81 -2.33 2.04
CA TRP A 156 25.74 -2.82 3.07
C TRP A 156 24.99 -3.29 4.32
N GLN A 157 23.89 -2.61 4.68
CA GLN A 157 23.06 -2.96 5.83
C GLN A 157 22.40 -4.32 5.63
N ALA A 158 21.85 -4.55 4.43
CA ALA A 158 21.22 -5.81 4.09
C ALA A 158 22.24 -6.97 4.12
N TYR A 159 23.40 -6.80 3.49
CA TYR A 159 24.45 -7.82 3.50
C TYR A 159 25.02 -8.07 4.90
N TYR A 160 25.19 -7.02 5.72
CA TYR A 160 25.62 -7.18 7.10
C TYR A 160 24.66 -8.09 7.88
N VAL A 161 23.35 -7.80 7.84
CA VAL A 161 22.32 -8.63 8.48
C VAL A 161 22.34 -10.05 7.94
N GLU A 162 22.43 -10.22 6.62
CA GLU A 162 22.43 -11.54 5.99
C GLU A 162 23.66 -12.37 6.40
N LEU A 163 24.84 -11.75 6.47
CA LEU A 163 26.07 -12.39 6.95
C LEU A 163 26.02 -12.70 8.44
N THR A 164 25.38 -11.87 9.28
CA THR A 164 25.14 -12.20 10.69
C THR A 164 24.32 -13.47 10.82
N ILE A 165 23.19 -13.57 10.10
CA ILE A 165 22.30 -14.75 10.16
C ILE A 165 23.04 -15.99 9.67
N LEU A 166 23.78 -15.87 8.57
CA LEU A 166 24.64 -16.93 8.04
C LEU A 166 25.65 -17.39 9.11
N GLY A 167 26.37 -16.47 9.74
CA GLY A 167 27.35 -16.77 10.78
C GLY A 167 26.75 -17.45 12.00
N VAL A 168 25.62 -16.94 12.52
CA VAL A 168 24.95 -17.50 13.70
C VAL A 168 24.40 -18.90 13.43
N THR A 169 23.76 -19.12 12.28
CA THR A 169 23.24 -20.46 11.92
C THR A 169 24.36 -21.48 11.74
N MET A 170 25.48 -21.10 11.12
CA MET A 170 26.68 -21.96 11.05
C MET A 170 27.25 -22.29 12.44
N CYS A 171 27.30 -21.31 13.35
CA CYS A 171 27.75 -21.55 14.73
C CYS A 171 26.81 -22.51 15.47
N ILE A 172 25.49 -22.40 15.30
CA ILE A 172 24.51 -23.30 15.93
C ILE A 172 24.72 -24.75 15.47
N LEU A 173 24.78 -24.97 14.15
CA LEU A 173 24.99 -26.30 13.59
C LEU A 173 26.33 -26.91 14.02
N THR A 174 27.38 -26.09 14.08
CA THR A 174 28.70 -26.52 14.55
C THR A 174 28.69 -26.87 16.05
N LEU A 175 28.05 -26.06 16.89
CA LEU A 175 27.91 -26.36 18.32
C LEU A 175 27.17 -27.69 18.55
N ARG A 176 26.04 -27.89 17.88
CA ARG A 176 25.29 -29.15 17.96
C ARG A 176 26.13 -30.36 17.53
N ALA A 177 26.88 -30.23 16.45
CA ALA A 177 27.76 -31.30 16.00
C ALA A 177 28.92 -31.59 16.98
N LEU A 178 29.49 -30.56 17.60
CA LEU A 178 30.53 -30.69 18.62
C LEU A 178 29.99 -31.28 19.94
N GLU A 179 28.78 -30.90 20.35
CA GLU A 179 28.07 -31.48 21.49
C GLU A 179 27.88 -32.99 21.29
N TYR A 180 27.40 -33.41 20.12
CA TYR A 180 27.29 -34.83 19.79
C TYR A 180 28.65 -35.54 19.86
N ALA A 181 29.69 -34.98 19.24
CA ALA A 181 31.03 -35.57 19.23
C ALA A 181 31.58 -35.71 20.66
N GLN A 182 31.41 -34.68 21.49
CA GLN A 182 31.83 -34.67 22.90
C GLN A 182 31.10 -35.74 23.71
N MET A 183 29.78 -35.83 23.57
CA MET A 183 28.96 -36.84 24.26
C MET A 183 29.35 -38.26 23.84
N LYS A 184 29.59 -38.46 22.54
CA LYS A 184 30.01 -39.76 21.98
C LYS A 184 31.35 -40.22 22.54
N VAL A 185 32.35 -39.34 22.62
CA VAL A 185 33.67 -39.66 23.20
C VAL A 185 33.58 -39.98 24.70
N THR A 186 32.64 -39.36 25.42
CA THR A 186 32.41 -39.65 26.84
C THR A 186 31.49 -40.84 27.12
N GLY A 187 30.93 -41.49 26.08
CA GLY A 187 30.00 -42.60 26.24
C GLY A 187 28.64 -42.20 26.82
N ASN A 188 28.18 -40.98 26.54
CA ASN A 188 26.87 -40.51 27.00
C ASN A 188 25.76 -40.99 26.04
N ASP A 189 24.72 -41.62 26.58
CA ASP A 189 23.60 -42.19 25.81
C ASP A 189 22.81 -41.15 24.99
N HIS A 190 22.93 -39.86 25.33
CA HIS A 190 22.35 -38.77 24.55
C HIS A 190 23.04 -38.57 23.20
N ALA A 191 24.22 -39.16 22.96
CA ALA A 191 24.90 -39.15 21.67
C ALA A 191 24.20 -40.06 20.63
N SER A 192 22.95 -39.73 20.29
CA SER A 192 22.10 -40.52 19.40
C SER A 192 21.38 -39.65 18.38
N LEU A 193 20.84 -40.29 17.33
CA LEU A 193 20.00 -39.62 16.33
C LEU A 193 18.70 -39.05 16.92
N LEU A 194 18.28 -39.49 18.12
CA LEU A 194 17.12 -38.93 18.80
C LEU A 194 17.37 -37.48 19.23
N HIS A 195 18.58 -37.16 19.69
CA HIS A 195 18.93 -35.82 20.17
C HIS A 195 19.64 -34.99 19.10
N PHE A 196 20.34 -35.61 18.15
CA PHE A 196 21.11 -34.94 17.09
C PHE A 196 20.72 -35.42 15.68
N PRO A 197 19.43 -35.31 15.29
CA PRO A 197 18.90 -35.94 14.08
C PRO A 197 19.56 -35.47 12.78
N LEU A 198 19.97 -34.20 12.71
CA LEU A 198 20.47 -33.54 11.51
C LEU A 198 21.93 -33.08 11.64
N THR A 199 22.56 -33.26 12.81
CA THR A 199 23.95 -32.82 13.05
C THR A 199 24.89 -33.94 13.51
N ALA A 200 24.38 -35.12 13.93
CA ALA A 200 25.23 -36.25 14.35
C ALA A 200 26.24 -36.68 13.28
N TRP A 201 25.83 -36.65 12.00
CA TRP A 201 26.71 -36.99 10.88
C TRP A 201 27.89 -36.01 10.74
N MET A 202 27.64 -34.70 10.95
CA MET A 202 28.71 -33.69 11.01
C MET A 202 29.59 -33.93 12.22
N GLY A 203 29.01 -34.29 13.36
CA GLY A 203 29.75 -34.57 14.59
C GLY A 203 30.82 -35.66 14.42
N ASN A 204 30.60 -36.62 13.52
CA ASN A 204 31.60 -37.64 13.19
C ASN A 204 32.87 -37.08 12.52
N TRP A 205 32.85 -35.86 11.96
CA TRP A 205 34.05 -35.19 11.46
C TRP A 205 35.07 -34.89 12.55
N TRP A 206 34.62 -34.79 13.80
CA TRP A 206 35.46 -34.56 14.98
C TRP A 206 35.67 -35.81 15.84
N ALA A 207 35.35 -37.00 15.31
CA ALA A 207 35.44 -38.27 16.06
C ALA A 207 36.85 -38.61 16.57
N ASN A 208 37.90 -38.04 15.96
CA ASN A 208 39.29 -38.24 16.34
C ASN A 208 39.83 -37.20 17.35
N MET A 209 39.01 -36.22 17.74
CA MET A 209 39.39 -35.19 18.71
C MET A 209 39.14 -35.71 20.13
N ASP A 210 40.06 -35.43 21.05
CA ASP A 210 39.89 -35.81 22.45
C ASP A 210 38.85 -34.93 23.16
N ASN A 211 38.35 -35.39 24.32
CA ASN A 211 37.33 -34.67 25.08
C ASN A 211 37.78 -33.25 25.49
N ALA A 212 39.07 -33.06 25.78
CA ALA A 212 39.61 -31.75 26.14
C ALA A 212 39.58 -30.79 24.94
N GLY A 213 40.02 -31.24 23.76
CA GLY A 213 39.95 -30.47 22.52
C GLY A 213 38.52 -30.11 22.13
N LEU A 214 37.59 -31.06 22.22
CA LEU A 214 36.16 -30.83 21.94
C LEU A 214 35.56 -29.77 22.86
N LYS A 215 35.82 -29.86 24.18
CA LYS A 215 35.36 -28.86 25.15
C LYS A 215 35.95 -27.47 24.89
N GLN A 216 37.22 -27.37 24.53
CA GLN A 216 37.84 -26.10 24.15
C GLN A 216 37.21 -25.53 22.88
N PHE A 217 36.91 -26.38 21.90
CA PHE A 217 36.33 -25.92 20.65
C PHE A 217 34.88 -25.45 20.82
N ILE A 218 34.08 -26.14 21.66
CA ILE A 218 32.75 -25.67 22.06
C ILE A 218 32.82 -24.26 22.65
N VAL A 219 33.77 -23.98 23.56
CA VAL A 219 33.96 -22.65 24.15
C VAL A 219 34.28 -21.60 23.08
N VAL A 220 35.15 -21.94 22.11
CA VAL A 220 35.51 -21.02 21.02
C VAL A 220 34.31 -20.71 20.13
N ILE A 221 33.55 -21.71 19.70
CA ILE A 221 32.37 -21.48 18.84
C ILE A 221 31.25 -20.77 19.62
N ALA A 222 31.05 -21.09 20.90
CA ALA A 222 30.10 -20.39 21.75
C ALA A 222 30.46 -18.90 21.90
N ALA A 223 31.74 -18.59 22.14
CA ALA A 223 32.24 -17.22 22.20
C ALA A 223 32.07 -16.50 20.86
N LEU A 224 32.44 -17.14 19.75
CA LEU A 224 32.28 -16.58 18.41
C LEU A 224 30.82 -16.24 18.10
N LYS A 225 29.90 -17.16 18.41
CA LYS A 225 28.46 -16.95 18.24
C LYS A 225 27.96 -15.75 19.04
N ILE A 226 28.38 -15.62 20.30
CA ILE A 226 28.02 -14.47 21.15
C ILE A 226 28.59 -13.19 20.58
N ILE A 227 29.86 -13.18 20.18
CA ILE A 227 30.52 -12.00 19.59
C ILE A 227 29.80 -11.56 18.31
N ILE A 228 29.46 -12.48 17.39
CA ILE A 228 28.70 -12.15 16.17
C ILE A 228 27.33 -11.56 16.53
N SER A 229 26.64 -12.15 17.51
CA SER A 229 25.32 -11.70 17.95
C SER A 229 25.37 -10.32 18.61
N MET A 230 26.38 -10.05 19.44
CA MET A 230 26.54 -8.75 20.10
C MET A 230 27.09 -7.69 19.16
N ALA A 231 27.96 -8.05 18.21
CA ALA A 231 28.36 -7.16 17.12
C ALA A 231 27.14 -6.70 16.32
N TRP A 232 26.23 -7.62 15.97
CA TRP A 232 24.96 -7.27 15.37
C TRP A 232 24.16 -6.29 16.22
N MET A 233 24.03 -6.55 17.52
CA MET A 233 23.25 -5.71 18.43
C MET A 233 23.83 -4.29 18.51
N ILE A 234 25.15 -4.19 18.62
CA ILE A 234 25.88 -2.92 18.62
C ILE A 234 25.64 -2.19 17.29
N THR A 235 25.83 -2.87 16.16
CA THR A 235 25.69 -2.25 14.83
C THR A 235 24.28 -1.73 14.60
N ILE A 236 23.22 -2.47 14.93
CA ILE A 236 21.84 -1.97 14.75
C ILE A 236 21.53 -0.80 15.70
N SER A 237 22.12 -0.80 16.89
CA SER A 237 21.91 0.25 17.90
C SER A 237 22.63 1.56 17.54
N LEU A 238 23.70 1.47 16.74
CA LEU A 238 24.38 2.63 16.17
C LEU A 238 23.73 3.14 14.88
N ASN A 239 22.89 2.32 14.23
CA ASN A 239 22.24 2.64 12.96
C ASN A 239 20.70 2.54 13.11
N ILE A 240 20.09 3.49 13.81
CA ILE A 240 18.65 3.49 14.11
C ILE A 240 17.74 3.61 12.88
N THR A 241 18.28 4.12 11.77
CA THR A 241 17.61 4.19 10.47
C THR A 241 17.79 2.93 9.62
N MET A 242 18.43 1.88 10.13
CA MET A 242 18.61 0.61 9.41
C MET A 242 17.27 -0.15 9.29
N GLY A 243 16.42 0.22 8.33
CA GLY A 243 15.05 -0.34 8.15
C GLY A 243 15.04 -1.86 7.92
N VAL A 244 15.93 -2.32 7.02
CA VAL A 244 16.89 -3.41 7.27
C VAL A 244 16.61 -4.26 8.52
N ALA A 245 17.19 -3.82 9.62
CA ALA A 245 17.18 -4.42 10.95
C ALA A 245 15.93 -4.08 11.78
N TRP A 246 15.56 -2.81 11.85
CA TRP A 246 14.60 -2.33 12.84
C TRP A 246 13.17 -2.79 12.58
N HIS A 247 12.81 -3.16 11.34
CA HIS A 247 11.48 -3.71 11.09
C HIS A 247 11.20 -4.99 11.89
N ARG A 248 12.23 -5.78 12.27
CA ARG A 248 12.04 -6.98 13.09
C ARG A 248 11.53 -6.65 14.49
N PHE A 249 11.61 -5.39 14.92
CA PHE A 249 11.06 -4.91 16.17
C PHE A 249 9.83 -4.05 15.95
N LEU A 250 9.91 -3.11 15.01
CA LEU A 250 8.88 -2.10 14.79
C LEU A 250 7.65 -2.65 14.06
N ALA A 251 7.79 -3.70 13.23
CA ALA A 251 6.66 -4.27 12.48
C ALA A 251 5.52 -4.73 13.39
N PHE A 252 5.82 -5.29 14.56
CA PHE A 252 4.80 -5.72 15.52
C PHE A 252 3.95 -4.54 15.99
N PHE A 253 4.59 -3.43 16.33
CA PHE A 253 3.91 -2.22 16.76
C PHE A 253 3.16 -1.58 15.60
N ASN A 254 3.76 -1.51 14.41
CA ASN A 254 3.10 -0.92 13.26
C ASN A 254 1.84 -1.70 12.86
N ILE A 255 1.91 -3.04 12.88
CA ILE A 255 0.76 -3.91 12.60
C ILE A 255 -0.33 -3.76 13.68
N PHE A 256 0.06 -3.69 14.95
CA PHE A 256 -0.89 -3.50 16.05
C PHE A 256 -1.62 -2.15 15.95
N PHE A 257 -0.90 -1.08 15.60
CA PHE A 257 -1.41 0.28 15.49
C PHE A 257 -1.88 0.67 14.08
N LYS A 258 -2.13 -0.30 13.18
CA LYS A 258 -2.71 -0.05 11.85
C LYS A 258 -3.99 0.76 11.95
N ARG A 259 -4.33 1.48 10.89
CA ARG A 259 -5.60 2.23 10.80
C ARG A 259 -6.82 1.37 11.14
N ASN A 260 -6.98 0.22 10.47
CA ASN A 260 -8.14 -0.65 10.70
C ASN A 260 -7.78 -1.83 11.63
N ALA A 261 -8.51 -1.93 12.76
CA ALA A 261 -8.31 -2.99 13.74
C ALA A 261 -8.63 -4.41 13.21
N ASP A 262 -9.48 -4.51 12.17
CA ASP A 262 -9.88 -5.76 11.51
C ASP A 262 -8.81 -6.34 10.55
N GLY A 263 -7.71 -5.61 10.34
CA GLY A 263 -6.61 -6.00 9.46
C GLY A 263 -6.77 -5.56 8.00
N ARG A 264 -7.87 -4.87 7.64
CA ARG A 264 -7.99 -4.25 6.32
C ARG A 264 -6.86 -3.23 6.13
N THR A 265 -6.31 -3.19 4.93
CA THR A 265 -5.28 -2.19 4.57
C THR A 265 -5.77 -0.78 4.77
N ALA A 266 -4.86 0.15 4.96
CA ALA A 266 -5.13 1.59 5.00
C ALA A 266 -5.56 2.16 3.63
N LEU A 267 -6.63 1.61 3.05
CA LEU A 267 -7.34 2.06 1.85
C LEU A 267 -8.84 2.20 2.13
N GLY A 268 -9.57 2.81 1.19
CA GLY A 268 -10.97 3.24 1.37
C GLY A 268 -11.04 4.74 1.55
N ALA A 269 -11.55 5.19 2.70
CA ALA A 269 -11.53 6.59 3.09
C ALA A 269 -10.10 7.10 3.27
N LEU A 270 -9.87 8.35 2.88
CA LEU A 270 -8.73 9.12 3.35
C LEU A 270 -8.99 9.59 4.78
N GLU A 271 -7.94 9.62 5.61
CA GLU A 271 -8.08 10.17 6.96
C GLU A 271 -8.49 11.66 6.90
N PRO A 272 -9.35 12.11 7.83
CA PRO A 272 -9.66 13.53 7.95
C PRO A 272 -8.38 14.32 8.24
N MET A 273 -8.31 15.56 7.77
CA MET A 273 -7.23 16.46 8.17
C MET A 273 -7.36 16.72 9.67
N ILE A 274 -6.27 16.63 10.42
CA ILE A 274 -6.26 16.92 11.85
C ILE A 274 -5.69 18.32 12.06
N VAL A 275 -6.42 19.17 12.77
CA VAL A 275 -5.99 20.52 13.16
C VAL A 275 -6.13 20.62 14.68
N ASN A 276 -5.06 21.02 15.37
CA ASN A 276 -5.04 21.13 16.84
C ASN A 276 -5.52 19.87 17.58
N GLY A 277 -5.18 18.68 17.04
CA GLY A 277 -5.56 17.39 17.61
C GLY A 277 -7.02 16.96 17.39
N LYS A 278 -7.80 17.74 16.63
CA LYS A 278 -9.19 17.43 16.27
C LYS A 278 -9.33 17.23 14.76
N PRO A 279 -10.21 16.33 14.29
CA PRO A 279 -10.56 16.25 12.88
C PRO A 279 -11.17 17.57 12.39
N LEU A 280 -10.82 17.98 11.17
CA LEU A 280 -11.44 19.09 10.49
C LEU A 280 -12.88 18.71 10.12
N THR A 281 -13.83 19.33 10.80
CA THR A 281 -15.27 19.32 10.53
C THR A 281 -15.74 20.73 10.16
N PRO A 282 -16.95 20.88 9.59
CA PRO A 282 -17.59 22.18 9.37
C PRO A 282 -17.51 23.13 10.55
N GLU A 283 -17.81 22.64 11.75
CA GLU A 283 -17.79 23.45 12.98
C GLU A 283 -16.37 23.90 13.31
N SER A 284 -15.39 23.00 13.22
CA SER A 284 -14.00 23.35 13.52
C SER A 284 -13.36 24.26 12.45
N MET A 285 -13.90 24.30 11.23
CA MET A 285 -13.42 25.23 10.20
C MET A 285 -13.75 26.69 10.55
N GLU A 286 -14.88 26.92 11.22
CA GLU A 286 -15.28 28.25 11.69
C GLU A 286 -14.43 28.72 12.89
N GLU A 287 -13.81 27.77 13.61
CA GLU A 287 -12.93 28.02 14.76
C GLU A 287 -11.47 28.34 14.36
N LEU A 288 -11.11 28.28 13.07
CA LEU A 288 -9.73 28.54 12.63
C LEU A 288 -9.37 30.02 12.78
N GLU A 289 -8.26 30.29 13.47
CA GLU A 289 -7.73 31.63 13.75
C GLU A 289 -6.76 32.12 12.66
N GLY A 290 -6.36 31.24 11.73
CA GLY A 290 -5.61 31.55 10.50
C GLY A 290 -4.10 31.37 10.61
N ASP A 291 -3.58 31.01 11.78
CA ASP A 291 -2.18 30.67 12.02
C ASP A 291 -1.95 29.16 12.18
N GLU A 292 -3.02 28.35 12.11
CA GLU A 292 -2.92 26.91 12.22
C GLU A 292 -2.21 26.26 11.02
N VAL A 293 -1.40 25.25 11.31
CA VAL A 293 -0.77 24.42 10.27
C VAL A 293 -1.80 23.46 9.71
N LEU A 294 -2.13 23.63 8.42
CA LEU A 294 -3.03 22.74 7.69
C LEU A 294 -2.23 21.74 6.87
N GLY A 295 -2.34 20.45 7.19
CA GLY A 295 -1.55 19.39 6.55
C GLY A 295 -0.13 19.25 7.15
N VAL A 296 0.81 18.74 6.36
CA VAL A 296 2.19 18.46 6.80
C VAL A 296 3.21 19.24 5.97
N GLY A 297 3.84 20.25 6.58
CA GLY A 297 4.91 21.07 5.99
C GLY A 297 6.31 20.75 6.51
N LYS A 298 6.39 20.16 7.70
CA LYS A 298 7.61 19.72 8.36
C LYS A 298 7.41 18.37 9.05
N VAL A 299 8.51 17.72 9.45
CA VAL A 299 8.48 16.30 9.85
C VAL A 299 7.74 16.03 11.16
N ASP A 300 7.65 17.01 12.05
CA ASP A 300 6.90 16.98 13.32
C ASP A 300 5.40 17.28 13.17
N ASP A 301 4.95 17.74 12.00
CA ASP A 301 3.51 17.82 11.70
C ASP A 301 2.92 16.43 11.47
N PHE A 302 3.74 15.44 11.10
CA PHE A 302 3.28 14.05 11.04
C PHE A 302 2.90 13.54 12.42
N THR A 303 1.94 12.63 12.47
CA THR A 303 1.59 11.93 13.71
C THR A 303 2.72 11.01 14.18
N TRP A 304 2.72 10.66 15.48
CA TRP A 304 3.64 9.63 16.01
C TRP A 304 3.55 8.31 15.23
N LYS A 305 2.36 7.99 14.71
CA LYS A 305 2.11 6.80 13.87
C LYS A 305 2.74 6.97 12.47
N GLY A 306 2.75 8.16 11.89
CA GLY A 306 3.49 8.44 10.66
C GLY A 306 5.00 8.25 10.84
N LEU A 307 5.56 8.74 11.94
CA LEU A 307 6.99 8.53 12.24
C LEU A 307 7.35 7.05 12.48
N LEU A 308 6.44 6.28 13.09
CA LEU A 308 6.56 4.83 13.23
C LEU A 308 6.51 4.13 11.86
N ASP A 309 5.61 4.55 10.96
CA ASP A 309 5.50 4.02 9.59
C ASP A 309 6.83 4.16 8.83
N PHE A 310 7.41 5.36 8.83
CA PHE A 310 8.67 5.65 8.14
C PHE A 310 9.80 4.75 8.67
N SER A 311 9.87 4.62 10.00
CA SER A 311 10.88 3.82 10.69
C SER A 311 10.69 2.31 10.53
N THR A 312 9.48 1.87 10.18
CA THR A 312 9.17 0.45 9.92
C THR A 312 9.43 0.05 8.46
N CYS A 313 9.74 1.01 7.57
CA CYS A 313 10.07 0.73 6.18
C CYS A 313 11.19 -0.33 6.07
N THR A 314 10.87 -1.45 5.42
CA THR A 314 11.77 -2.61 5.28
C THR A 314 12.74 -2.49 4.12
N GLU A 315 12.62 -1.43 3.32
CA GLU A 315 13.34 -1.26 2.04
C GLU A 315 13.14 -2.41 1.04
N CYS A 316 12.07 -3.20 1.17
CA CYS A 316 11.86 -4.40 0.36
C CYS A 316 11.49 -4.11 -1.12
N GLY A 317 11.04 -2.88 -1.41
CA GLY A 317 10.72 -2.43 -2.77
C GLY A 317 9.39 -2.92 -3.36
N ARG A 318 8.56 -3.65 -2.61
CA ARG A 318 7.26 -4.14 -3.12
C ARG A 318 6.33 -2.98 -3.54
N CYS A 319 6.26 -1.93 -2.72
CA CYS A 319 5.48 -0.73 -3.04
C CYS A 319 6.03 0.02 -4.27
N GLN A 320 7.36 0.06 -4.43
CA GLN A 320 8.03 0.65 -5.59
C GLN A 320 7.73 -0.13 -6.88
N SER A 321 7.87 -1.46 -6.87
CA SER A 321 7.59 -2.32 -8.04
C SER A 321 6.16 -2.22 -8.55
N GLN A 322 5.23 -1.81 -7.71
CA GLN A 322 3.80 -1.77 -8.03
C GLN A 322 3.29 -0.34 -8.19
N CYS A 323 4.14 0.67 -7.93
CA CYS A 323 3.79 2.07 -8.11
C CYS A 323 3.71 2.39 -9.61
N PRO A 324 2.57 2.89 -10.12
CA PRO A 324 2.45 3.23 -11.53
C PRO A 324 3.41 4.34 -11.92
N ALA A 325 3.57 5.36 -11.08
CA ALA A 325 4.49 6.45 -11.32
C ALA A 325 5.94 5.97 -11.47
N TRP A 326 6.42 5.14 -10.53
CA TRP A 326 7.79 4.62 -10.60
C TRP A 326 8.07 3.84 -11.88
N ASN A 327 7.12 2.99 -12.29
CA ASN A 327 7.21 2.13 -13.48
C ASN A 327 7.06 2.90 -14.80
N THR A 328 6.67 4.17 -14.74
CA THR A 328 6.64 5.09 -15.89
C THR A 328 7.63 6.25 -15.69
N GLU A 329 8.76 5.95 -15.06
CA GLU A 329 9.95 6.83 -14.93
C GLU A 329 9.77 8.14 -14.13
N LYS A 330 8.60 8.38 -13.52
CA LYS A 330 8.35 9.53 -12.64
C LYS A 330 9.10 9.43 -11.32
N PRO A 331 9.43 10.54 -10.63
CA PRO A 331 10.30 10.49 -9.45
C PRO A 331 9.73 9.67 -8.30
N LEU A 332 8.39 9.53 -8.19
CA LEU A 332 7.75 8.86 -7.07
C LEU A 332 8.11 7.37 -6.95
N SER A 333 8.88 7.05 -5.92
CA SER A 333 9.02 5.74 -5.29
C SER A 333 8.46 5.83 -3.88
N PRO A 334 7.37 5.10 -3.57
CA PRO A 334 6.86 5.03 -2.21
C PRO A 334 7.90 4.52 -1.20
N LYS A 335 8.85 3.68 -1.63
CA LYS A 335 9.93 3.20 -0.77
C LYS A 335 10.91 4.33 -0.43
N LEU A 336 11.39 5.05 -1.45
CA LEU A 336 12.38 6.11 -1.26
C LEU A 336 11.78 7.27 -0.47
N LEU A 337 10.52 7.62 -0.73
CA LEU A 337 9.79 8.60 0.07
C LEU A 337 9.80 8.24 1.57
N MET A 338 9.40 7.01 1.93
CA MET A 338 9.39 6.59 3.34
C MET A 338 10.79 6.56 3.96
N MET A 339 11.81 6.17 3.19
CA MET A 339 13.21 6.18 3.67
C MET A 339 13.71 7.61 3.91
N THR A 340 13.42 8.54 3.01
CA THR A 340 13.84 9.94 3.14
C THR A 340 13.13 10.62 4.30
N LEU A 341 11.82 10.40 4.46
CA LEU A 341 11.06 10.91 5.61
C LEU A 341 11.58 10.33 6.94
N ARG A 342 11.93 9.04 6.97
CA ARG A 342 12.59 8.40 8.13
C ARG A 342 13.91 9.09 8.45
N ASP A 343 14.78 9.24 7.47
CA ASP A 343 16.13 9.75 7.69
C ASP A 343 16.10 11.22 8.11
N ASN A 344 15.18 12.02 7.53
CA ASN A 344 14.92 13.38 7.96
C ASN A 344 14.36 13.45 9.40
N ALA A 345 13.37 12.61 9.74
CA ALA A 345 12.80 12.57 11.09
C ALA A 345 13.85 12.26 12.16
N HIS A 346 14.71 11.27 11.93
CA HIS A 346 15.74 10.87 12.89
C HIS A 346 16.88 11.89 13.01
N ALA A 347 17.19 12.63 11.94
CA ALA A 347 18.19 13.69 11.98
C ALA A 347 17.69 14.94 12.72
N ASN A 348 16.41 15.29 12.54
CA ASN A 348 15.85 16.52 13.11
C ASN A 348 15.33 16.35 14.54
N ALA A 349 14.80 15.18 14.92
CA ALA A 349 14.18 14.96 16.23
C ALA A 349 15.01 15.40 17.47
N PRO A 350 16.35 15.24 17.52
CA PRO A 350 17.15 15.75 18.63
C PRO A 350 17.10 17.28 18.76
N PHE A 351 17.12 18.01 17.64
CA PHE A 351 17.05 19.46 17.62
C PHE A 351 15.66 19.96 18.04
N MET A 352 14.60 19.29 17.58
CA MET A 352 13.22 19.67 17.91
C MET A 352 12.96 19.57 19.41
N LYS A 353 13.43 18.49 20.05
CA LYS A 353 13.35 18.33 21.50
C LYS A 353 14.14 19.39 22.27
N ALA A 354 15.30 19.77 21.75
CA ALA A 354 16.11 20.82 22.35
C ALA A 354 15.41 22.18 22.23
N ALA A 355 14.78 22.48 21.09
CA ALA A 355 14.01 23.71 20.87
C ALA A 355 12.77 23.77 21.77
N GLU A 356 11.99 22.68 21.86
CA GLU A 356 10.84 22.54 22.77
C GLU A 356 11.24 22.76 24.24
N ALA A 357 12.38 22.17 24.66
CA ALA A 357 12.91 22.35 26.01
C ALA A 357 13.47 23.77 26.29
N ALA A 358 13.89 24.48 25.24
CA ALA A 358 14.51 25.81 25.35
C ALA A 358 13.53 26.97 25.14
N THR A 359 12.25 26.72 24.81
CA THR A 359 11.28 27.76 24.36
C THR A 359 11.87 28.68 23.28
N ALA A 360 12.75 28.14 22.45
CA ALA A 360 13.43 28.88 21.39
C ALA A 360 12.70 28.64 20.07
N GLU A 361 12.60 29.68 19.23
CA GLU A 361 12.17 29.51 17.84
C GLU A 361 13.09 28.48 17.17
N SER A 362 12.51 27.42 16.62
CA SER A 362 13.25 26.48 15.79
C SER A 362 13.85 27.25 14.63
N GLY A 363 15.19 27.24 14.51
CA GLY A 363 15.89 27.87 13.38
C GLY A 363 15.34 27.40 12.03
N GLU A 364 15.56 28.22 11.00
CA GLU A 364 15.04 28.05 9.63
C GLU A 364 15.20 26.60 9.15
N SER A 365 14.10 25.84 9.20
CA SER A 365 14.09 24.43 8.81
C SER A 365 13.96 24.34 7.31
N VAL A 366 14.80 23.52 6.67
CA VAL A 366 14.66 23.17 5.26
C VAL A 366 13.22 22.71 5.01
N PRO A 367 12.52 23.27 4.01
CA PRO A 367 11.14 22.88 3.72
C PRO A 367 11.08 21.40 3.35
N LEU A 368 10.03 20.72 3.82
CA LEU A 368 9.89 19.29 3.55
C LEU A 368 9.70 19.03 2.04
N ILE A 369 9.05 19.95 1.34
CA ILE A 369 8.70 19.84 -0.07
C ILE A 369 9.23 21.07 -0.82
N GLY A 370 9.79 20.84 -2.01
CA GLY A 370 10.23 21.91 -2.90
C GLY A 370 11.04 21.35 -4.06
N GLN A 371 11.74 22.22 -4.80
CA GLN A 371 12.63 21.76 -5.87
C GLN A 371 13.95 21.25 -5.28
N THR A 372 14.35 20.05 -5.68
CA THR A 372 15.59 19.40 -5.19
C THR A 372 16.70 19.36 -6.23
N GLY A 373 16.43 19.87 -7.44
CA GLY A 373 17.25 19.61 -8.62
C GLY A 373 17.01 18.22 -9.21
N TYR A 374 15.77 17.71 -9.10
CA TYR A 374 15.38 16.44 -9.70
C TYR A 374 15.66 16.40 -11.20
N ASP A 375 16.24 15.30 -11.65
CA ASP A 375 16.49 14.98 -13.05
C ASP A 375 16.12 13.52 -13.34
N LEU A 376 15.57 13.27 -14.53
CA LEU A 376 15.07 11.95 -14.94
C LEU A 376 16.19 10.89 -14.97
N ASP A 377 17.40 11.27 -15.38
CA ASP A 377 18.56 10.38 -15.44
C ASP A 377 19.18 10.14 -14.06
N HIS A 378 18.93 11.05 -13.11
CA HIS A 378 19.44 10.99 -11.73
C HIS A 378 18.32 10.93 -10.68
N PRO A 379 17.45 9.91 -10.69
CA PRO A 379 16.20 9.94 -9.93
C PRO A 379 16.32 9.91 -8.41
N LEU A 380 17.53 9.72 -7.87
CA LEU A 380 17.79 9.87 -6.44
C LEU A 380 17.91 11.33 -6.01
N THR A 381 18.12 12.28 -6.92
CA THR A 381 18.17 13.71 -6.57
C THR A 381 16.82 14.22 -6.06
N ALA A 382 15.72 13.56 -6.43
CA ALA A 382 14.38 13.84 -5.90
C ALA A 382 14.21 13.62 -4.37
N TYR A 383 15.23 13.06 -3.71
CA TYR A 383 15.19 12.61 -2.33
C TYR A 383 16.45 13.10 -1.60
N ASN A 384 16.31 14.14 -0.78
CA ASN A 384 17.44 14.74 -0.10
C ASN A 384 17.17 14.96 1.40
N PRO A 385 17.36 13.95 2.27
CA PRO A 385 16.97 14.02 3.68
C PRO A 385 17.63 15.18 4.46
N HIS A 386 18.72 15.74 3.94
CA HIS A 386 19.51 16.83 4.53
C HIS A 386 19.83 17.93 3.51
N GLY A 387 19.04 18.04 2.43
CA GLY A 387 19.29 19.00 1.36
C GLY A 387 19.17 20.45 1.84
N PRO A 388 19.89 21.40 1.23
CA PRO A 388 19.77 22.80 1.61
C PRO A 388 18.42 23.41 1.20
N ASP A 389 17.84 22.93 0.09
CA ASP A 389 16.68 23.56 -0.55
C ASP A 389 15.34 22.89 -0.19
N ALA A 390 15.27 21.56 -0.25
CA ALA A 390 14.08 20.78 0.10
C ALA A 390 14.42 19.31 0.40
N VAL A 391 13.53 18.63 1.14
CA VAL A 391 13.69 17.22 1.53
C VAL A 391 13.19 16.25 0.45
N ILE A 392 12.04 16.55 -0.14
CA ILE A 392 11.37 15.77 -1.18
C ILE A 392 11.03 16.69 -2.34
N ASP A 393 11.29 16.22 -3.56
CA ASP A 393 10.92 16.96 -4.77
C ASP A 393 9.40 17.07 -4.94
N GLU A 394 8.89 18.24 -5.33
CA GLU A 394 7.45 18.45 -5.57
C GLU A 394 6.85 17.44 -6.56
N ASP A 395 7.61 17.04 -7.59
CA ASP A 395 7.14 16.08 -8.58
C ASP A 395 6.93 14.67 -7.98
N VAL A 396 7.56 14.33 -6.85
CA VAL A 396 7.29 13.09 -6.12
C VAL A 396 5.84 13.07 -5.64
N LEU A 397 5.36 14.17 -5.06
CA LEU A 397 3.99 14.29 -4.57
C LEU A 397 3.02 14.24 -5.74
N TRP A 398 3.22 15.11 -6.73
CA TRP A 398 2.26 15.31 -7.81
C TRP A 398 2.21 14.14 -8.81
N SER A 399 3.21 13.26 -8.80
CA SER A 399 3.17 11.98 -9.52
C SER A 399 2.24 10.93 -8.91
N CYS A 400 1.81 11.09 -7.66
CA CYS A 400 0.93 10.13 -6.99
C CYS A 400 -0.48 10.14 -7.58
N THR A 401 -0.97 8.97 -7.99
CA THR A 401 -2.35 8.78 -8.48
C THR A 401 -3.33 8.35 -7.39
N THR A 402 -2.90 8.33 -6.12
CA THR A 402 -3.66 7.86 -4.95
C THR A 402 -4.30 6.48 -5.13
N CYS A 403 -3.78 5.65 -6.04
CA CYS A 403 -4.40 4.38 -6.40
C CYS A 403 -4.31 3.31 -5.31
N GLY A 404 -3.43 3.49 -4.32
CA GLY A 404 -3.28 2.56 -3.20
C GLY A 404 -2.43 1.32 -3.45
N ALA A 405 -1.82 1.15 -4.63
CA ALA A 405 -0.99 -0.03 -4.94
C ALA A 405 0.18 -0.22 -3.95
N CYS A 406 0.77 0.87 -3.46
CA CYS A 406 1.84 0.86 -2.48
C CYS A 406 1.40 0.34 -1.10
N VAL A 407 0.28 0.84 -0.58
CA VAL A 407 -0.32 0.42 0.69
C VAL A 407 -0.74 -1.04 0.59
N GLU A 408 -1.43 -1.38 -0.50
CA GLU A 408 -1.90 -2.74 -0.75
C GLU A 408 -0.73 -3.73 -0.72
N GLN A 409 0.45 -3.38 -1.22
CA GLN A 409 1.62 -4.27 -1.30
C GLN A 409 2.53 -4.22 -0.08
N CYS A 410 2.26 -3.34 0.88
CA CYS A 410 3.06 -3.19 2.07
C CYS A 410 2.76 -4.33 3.07
N PRO A 411 3.76 -5.13 3.49
CA PRO A 411 3.54 -6.22 4.42
C PRO A 411 3.30 -5.75 5.86
N VAL A 412 3.66 -4.50 6.17
CA VAL A 412 3.53 -3.86 7.48
C VAL A 412 2.53 -2.69 7.46
N ASP A 413 1.75 -2.58 6.37
CA ASP A 413 0.66 -1.60 6.15
C ASP A 413 1.01 -0.14 6.43
N ILE A 414 2.15 0.32 5.90
CA ILE A 414 2.51 1.75 5.89
C ILE A 414 1.48 2.56 5.08
N GLU A 415 1.03 3.66 5.66
CA GLU A 415 -0.07 4.54 5.20
C GLU A 415 0.40 5.52 4.11
N HIS A 416 1.11 5.02 3.09
CA HIS A 416 1.81 5.85 2.08
C HIS A 416 0.93 6.91 1.40
N VAL A 417 -0.35 6.59 1.12
CA VAL A 417 -1.25 7.53 0.43
C VAL A 417 -1.63 8.68 1.35
N ASP A 418 -1.93 8.39 2.62
CA ASP A 418 -2.29 9.41 3.61
C ASP A 418 -1.13 10.38 3.80
N HIS A 419 0.10 9.87 4.00
CA HIS A 419 1.30 10.71 4.14
C HIS A 419 1.54 11.64 2.93
N ILE A 420 1.26 11.18 1.71
CA ILE A 420 1.37 12.01 0.50
C ILE A 420 0.29 13.08 0.46
N VAL A 421 -0.96 12.73 0.79
CA VAL A 421 -2.06 13.68 0.74
C VAL A 421 -1.95 14.73 1.84
N ASP A 422 -1.44 14.38 3.02
CA ASP A 422 -1.17 15.35 4.09
C ASP A 422 -0.12 16.39 3.70
N MET A 423 0.93 15.98 3.00
CA MET A 423 1.88 16.94 2.44
C MET A 423 1.26 17.77 1.30
N ARG A 424 0.39 17.18 0.46
CA ARG A 424 -0.36 17.94 -0.55
C ARG A 424 -1.33 18.95 0.06
N ARG A 425 -1.94 18.64 1.22
CA ARG A 425 -2.81 19.56 1.97
C ARG A 425 -2.05 20.82 2.35
N TYR A 426 -0.85 20.67 2.91
CA TYR A 426 0.01 21.81 3.24
C TYR A 426 0.41 22.62 2.01
N GLN A 427 0.91 21.94 0.97
CA GLN A 427 1.29 22.59 -0.27
C GLN A 427 0.12 23.37 -0.90
N THR A 428 -1.10 22.83 -0.83
CA THR A 428 -2.27 23.47 -1.43
C THR A 428 -2.86 24.59 -0.59
N LEU A 429 -2.99 24.40 0.72
CA LEU A 429 -3.72 25.29 1.61
C LEU A 429 -2.84 26.39 2.21
N ILE A 430 -1.56 26.11 2.45
CA ILE A 430 -0.62 27.05 3.09
C ILE A 430 0.30 27.69 2.05
N GLU A 431 1.00 26.88 1.26
CA GLU A 431 1.99 27.40 0.30
C GLU A 431 1.36 27.89 -1.01
N SER A 432 0.10 27.52 -1.29
CA SER A 432 -0.51 27.70 -2.63
C SER A 432 0.37 27.16 -3.77
N ALA A 433 1.17 26.13 -3.47
CA ALA A 433 2.14 25.50 -4.36
C ALA A 433 1.55 24.19 -4.92
N PHE A 434 0.93 24.28 -6.08
CA PHE A 434 0.34 23.13 -6.77
C PHE A 434 0.41 23.32 -8.30
N PRO A 435 0.31 22.24 -9.09
CA PRO A 435 0.29 22.32 -10.55
C PRO A 435 -0.76 23.30 -11.05
N SER A 436 -0.36 24.21 -11.93
CA SER A 436 -1.17 25.36 -12.34
C SER A 436 -2.50 24.96 -12.99
N GLU A 437 -2.55 23.78 -13.63
CA GLU A 437 -3.75 23.22 -14.21
C GLU A 437 -4.87 22.99 -13.16
N LEU A 438 -4.50 22.76 -11.89
CA LEU A 438 -5.46 22.58 -10.79
C LEU A 438 -6.14 23.89 -10.35
N GLY A 439 -5.55 25.06 -10.62
CA GLY A 439 -6.18 26.34 -10.28
C GLY A 439 -7.51 26.55 -11.01
N GLY A 440 -7.57 26.18 -12.30
CA GLY A 440 -8.80 26.21 -13.09
C GLY A 440 -9.83 25.19 -12.60
N LEU A 441 -9.37 24.00 -12.20
CA LEU A 441 -10.20 22.96 -11.60
C LEU A 441 -10.89 23.45 -10.33
N PHE A 442 -10.14 24.00 -9.37
CA PHE A 442 -10.68 24.49 -8.10
C PHE A 442 -11.70 25.61 -8.33
N LYS A 443 -11.34 26.60 -9.16
CA LYS A 443 -12.24 27.70 -9.51
C LYS A 443 -13.56 27.20 -10.14
N ASN A 444 -13.51 26.20 -11.01
CA ASN A 444 -14.71 25.62 -11.61
C ASN A 444 -15.58 24.91 -10.56
N MET A 445 -14.96 24.12 -9.68
CA MET A 445 -15.65 23.41 -8.61
C MET A 445 -16.31 24.39 -7.62
N GLU A 446 -15.62 25.46 -7.22
CA GLU A 446 -16.16 26.51 -6.35
C GLU A 446 -17.33 27.28 -6.99
N ASN A 447 -17.17 27.75 -8.23
CA ASN A 447 -18.13 28.66 -8.85
C ASN A 447 -19.31 27.95 -9.54
N LYS A 448 -19.12 26.70 -9.96
CA LYS A 448 -20.10 25.94 -10.77
C LYS A 448 -20.49 24.61 -10.16
N GLY A 449 -19.88 24.21 -9.03
CA GLY A 449 -20.14 22.93 -8.39
C GLY A 449 -19.66 21.72 -9.21
N ASN A 450 -18.85 21.93 -10.26
CA ASN A 450 -18.34 20.83 -11.11
C ASN A 450 -16.99 21.17 -11.75
N PRO A 451 -16.13 20.17 -11.97
CA PRO A 451 -14.77 20.41 -12.47
C PRO A 451 -14.71 20.81 -13.96
N TRP A 452 -15.78 20.57 -14.74
CA TRP A 452 -15.87 20.97 -16.15
C TRP A 452 -16.27 22.44 -16.36
N GLY A 453 -16.62 23.18 -15.29
CA GLY A 453 -17.06 24.57 -15.39
C GLY A 453 -18.39 24.76 -16.11
N MET A 454 -19.17 23.69 -16.27
CA MET A 454 -20.44 23.69 -16.99
C MET A 454 -21.57 24.25 -16.14
N ALA A 455 -22.63 24.77 -16.76
CA ALA A 455 -23.78 25.29 -16.03
C ALA A 455 -24.56 24.16 -15.32
N PRO A 456 -25.04 24.37 -14.07
CA PRO A 456 -25.86 23.37 -13.36
C PRO A 456 -27.11 22.94 -14.13
N ARG A 457 -27.75 23.86 -14.87
CA ARG A 457 -28.95 23.57 -15.68
C ARG A 457 -28.73 22.55 -16.80
N ALA A 458 -27.48 22.38 -17.26
CA ALA A 458 -27.14 21.41 -18.30
C ALA A 458 -27.03 19.97 -17.76
N ARG A 459 -27.16 19.75 -16.44
CA ARG A 459 -27.00 18.43 -15.82
C ARG A 459 -28.00 17.38 -16.29
N LEU A 460 -29.19 17.77 -16.72
CA LEU A 460 -30.22 16.86 -17.22
C LEU A 460 -30.12 16.61 -18.74
N ASP A 461 -29.13 17.20 -19.42
CA ASP A 461 -28.99 17.05 -20.87
C ASP A 461 -28.78 15.59 -21.30
N TRP A 462 -28.19 14.75 -20.45
CA TRP A 462 -28.02 13.32 -20.73
C TRP A 462 -29.35 12.56 -20.79
N ALA A 463 -30.43 13.05 -20.18
CA ALA A 463 -31.72 12.39 -20.10
C ALA A 463 -32.65 12.70 -21.30
N LYS A 464 -32.30 13.68 -22.13
CA LYS A 464 -33.08 14.04 -23.33
C LYS A 464 -33.25 12.85 -24.27
N ASP A 465 -34.41 12.71 -24.90
CA ASP A 465 -34.68 11.65 -25.88
C ASP A 465 -34.53 10.21 -25.34
N LEU A 466 -34.65 10.00 -24.02
CA LEU A 466 -34.85 8.67 -23.45
C LEU A 466 -36.29 8.19 -23.73
N PRO A 467 -36.52 6.87 -23.86
CA PRO A 467 -37.85 6.34 -24.14
C PRO A 467 -38.81 6.39 -22.93
N PHE A 468 -38.33 6.86 -21.79
CA PHE A 468 -39.06 7.02 -20.54
C PHE A 468 -38.65 8.34 -19.86
N GLU A 469 -39.46 8.80 -18.92
CA GLU A 469 -39.21 10.01 -18.14
C GLU A 469 -38.33 9.70 -16.93
N VAL A 470 -37.27 10.50 -16.74
CA VAL A 470 -36.38 10.39 -15.57
C VAL A 470 -36.91 11.28 -14.46
N LYS A 471 -37.39 10.67 -13.36
CA LYS A 471 -37.89 11.39 -12.19
C LYS A 471 -36.81 12.26 -11.54
N VAL A 472 -37.15 13.50 -11.22
CA VAL A 472 -36.27 14.46 -10.55
C VAL A 472 -36.82 14.80 -9.16
N TYR A 473 -35.97 14.70 -8.14
CA TYR A 473 -36.30 15.13 -6.78
C TYR A 473 -36.70 16.62 -6.75
N GLY A 474 -37.78 16.93 -6.03
CA GLY A 474 -38.34 18.27 -5.92
C GLY A 474 -39.18 18.72 -7.11
N GLN A 475 -39.28 17.90 -8.17
CA GLN A 475 -40.17 18.13 -9.31
C GLN A 475 -41.21 17.01 -9.43
N ASP A 476 -40.74 15.76 -9.51
CA ASP A 476 -41.59 14.58 -9.73
C ASP A 476 -41.76 13.72 -8.49
N VAL A 477 -40.83 13.85 -7.52
CA VAL A 477 -40.81 13.09 -6.27
C VAL A 477 -40.49 14.03 -5.11
N GLU A 478 -41.32 14.01 -4.06
CA GLU A 478 -41.14 14.85 -2.85
C GLU A 478 -40.10 14.27 -1.88
N SER A 479 -39.96 12.94 -1.81
CA SER A 479 -38.93 12.28 -1.02
C SER A 479 -38.26 11.12 -1.76
N LEU A 480 -36.93 11.05 -1.69
CA LEU A 480 -36.15 9.92 -2.22
C LEU A 480 -36.40 8.61 -1.44
N ALA A 481 -37.16 8.63 -0.35
CA ALA A 481 -37.67 7.43 0.29
C ALA A 481 -38.76 6.71 -0.53
N GLU A 482 -39.35 7.38 -1.52
CA GLU A 482 -40.39 6.82 -2.40
C GLU A 482 -39.82 6.02 -3.59
N VAL A 483 -38.49 6.04 -3.78
CA VAL A 483 -37.80 5.34 -4.85
C VAL A 483 -36.85 4.27 -4.29
N ASP A 484 -36.55 3.24 -5.08
CA ASP A 484 -35.62 2.18 -4.68
C ASP A 484 -34.19 2.69 -4.59
N TYR A 485 -33.82 3.61 -5.49
CA TYR A 485 -32.48 4.19 -5.58
C TYR A 485 -32.52 5.67 -5.98
N LEU A 486 -31.69 6.48 -5.34
CA LEU A 486 -31.16 7.69 -5.96
C LEU A 486 -30.10 7.28 -6.98
N PHE A 487 -30.28 7.65 -8.24
CA PHE A 487 -29.23 7.53 -9.24
C PHE A 487 -28.33 8.79 -9.22
N TRP A 488 -27.16 8.65 -8.61
CA TRP A 488 -26.15 9.69 -8.59
C TRP A 488 -25.42 9.73 -9.93
N VAL A 489 -25.67 10.80 -10.70
CA VAL A 489 -25.18 10.93 -12.08
C VAL A 489 -23.68 11.25 -12.11
N GLY A 490 -23.23 12.04 -11.13
CA GLY A 490 -21.87 12.58 -11.06
C GLY A 490 -21.57 13.61 -12.16
N CYS A 491 -20.43 14.27 -12.04
CA CYS A 491 -20.03 15.30 -13.01
C CYS A 491 -19.74 14.72 -14.40
N ALA A 492 -18.96 13.64 -14.49
CA ALA A 492 -18.61 13.04 -15.77
C ALA A 492 -19.86 12.53 -16.49
N GLY A 493 -20.75 11.82 -15.76
CA GLY A 493 -21.98 11.28 -16.32
C GLY A 493 -22.97 12.35 -16.81
N ALA A 494 -22.89 13.57 -16.25
CA ALA A 494 -23.71 14.71 -16.66
C ALA A 494 -23.10 15.52 -17.81
N TYR A 495 -21.77 15.64 -17.89
CA TYR A 495 -21.11 16.63 -18.75
C TYR A 495 -20.19 16.06 -19.84
N GLU A 496 -19.57 14.91 -19.65
CA GLU A 496 -18.66 14.31 -20.64
C GLU A 496 -19.42 13.36 -21.58
N ASP A 497 -19.32 13.59 -22.89
CA ASP A 497 -20.22 12.98 -23.87
C ASP A 497 -20.15 11.45 -23.93
N ARG A 498 -18.96 10.86 -23.73
CA ARG A 498 -18.83 9.39 -23.70
C ARG A 498 -19.42 8.82 -22.42
N ALA A 499 -19.23 9.47 -21.28
CA ALA A 499 -19.80 9.08 -19.99
C ALA A 499 -21.33 9.27 -19.95
N LYS A 500 -21.90 10.28 -20.62
CA LYS A 500 -23.36 10.41 -20.81
C LYS A 500 -23.97 9.16 -21.42
N LYS A 501 -23.30 8.52 -22.39
CA LYS A 501 -23.76 7.24 -22.98
C LYS A 501 -23.81 6.10 -21.94
N THR A 502 -22.92 6.11 -20.96
CA THR A 502 -22.95 5.15 -19.85
C THR A 502 -24.09 5.47 -18.89
N THR A 503 -24.27 6.74 -18.52
CA THR A 503 -25.40 7.19 -17.67
C THR A 503 -26.74 6.77 -18.28
N ARG A 504 -26.94 7.04 -19.58
CA ARG A 504 -28.14 6.62 -20.32
C ARG A 504 -28.32 5.11 -20.30
N ALA A 505 -27.26 4.35 -20.55
CA ALA A 505 -27.36 2.90 -20.56
C ALA A 505 -27.73 2.32 -19.19
N VAL A 506 -27.18 2.87 -18.10
CA VAL A 506 -27.58 2.49 -16.76
C VAL A 506 -29.04 2.85 -16.51
N ALA A 507 -29.48 4.07 -16.84
CA ALA A 507 -30.86 4.49 -16.68
C ALA A 507 -31.85 3.59 -17.45
N GLU A 508 -31.56 3.29 -18.72
CA GLU A 508 -32.37 2.35 -19.53
C GLU A 508 -32.40 0.94 -18.95
N LEU A 509 -31.28 0.43 -18.45
CA LEU A 509 -31.24 -0.88 -17.80
C LEU A 509 -32.03 -0.92 -16.49
N LEU A 510 -32.04 0.18 -15.72
CA LEU A 510 -32.85 0.29 -14.51
C LEU A 510 -34.35 0.32 -14.84
N ASP A 511 -34.75 1.11 -15.84
CA ASP A 511 -36.13 1.17 -16.33
C ASP A 511 -36.62 -0.19 -16.85
N LEU A 512 -35.83 -0.85 -17.71
CA LEU A 512 -36.14 -2.19 -18.23
C LEU A 512 -36.27 -3.25 -17.13
N ALA A 513 -35.50 -3.11 -16.05
CA ALA A 513 -35.57 -4.00 -14.90
C ALA A 513 -36.73 -3.68 -13.93
N GLY A 514 -37.49 -2.60 -14.19
CA GLY A 514 -38.57 -2.14 -13.32
C GLY A 514 -38.08 -1.52 -12.00
N VAL A 515 -36.83 -1.05 -11.94
CA VAL A 515 -36.27 -0.38 -10.77
C VAL A 515 -36.79 1.04 -10.70
N ASN A 516 -37.46 1.42 -9.62
CA ASN A 516 -37.94 2.79 -9.44
C ASN A 516 -36.78 3.68 -8.95
N PHE A 517 -36.36 4.65 -9.76
CA PHE A 517 -35.26 5.55 -9.40
C PHE A 517 -35.58 7.02 -9.68
N ALA A 518 -34.87 7.92 -9.01
CA ALA A 518 -34.89 9.36 -9.27
C ALA A 518 -33.46 9.91 -9.30
N VAL A 519 -33.31 11.15 -9.79
CA VAL A 519 -32.05 11.92 -9.79
C VAL A 519 -32.23 13.25 -9.06
N LEU A 520 -31.13 13.87 -8.64
CA LEU A 520 -31.14 15.20 -7.99
C LEU A 520 -31.21 16.37 -9.00
N GLY A 521 -31.02 16.12 -10.29
CA GLY A 521 -31.04 17.17 -11.31
C GLY A 521 -29.93 18.22 -11.11
N ASP A 522 -30.34 19.48 -11.01
CA ASP A 522 -29.45 20.63 -10.77
C ASP A 522 -29.10 20.83 -9.27
N GLY A 523 -29.74 20.08 -8.37
CA GLY A 523 -29.35 20.01 -6.95
C GLY A 523 -28.08 19.18 -6.69
N GLU A 524 -27.58 18.41 -7.66
CA GLU A 524 -26.37 17.61 -7.51
C GLU A 524 -25.09 18.40 -7.84
N THR A 525 -24.14 18.42 -6.91
CA THR A 525 -22.80 18.99 -7.14
C THR A 525 -21.71 17.92 -7.17
N CYS A 526 -20.46 18.31 -7.44
CA CYS A 526 -19.32 17.40 -7.44
C CYS A 526 -19.12 16.78 -6.06
N THR A 527 -18.71 15.50 -6.02
CA THR A 527 -18.44 14.82 -4.75
C THR A 527 -17.26 15.40 -3.96
N GLY A 528 -16.44 16.25 -4.60
CA GLY A 528 -15.23 16.82 -4.01
C GLY A 528 -13.97 15.95 -4.14
N ASP A 529 -14.04 14.75 -4.75
CA ASP A 529 -12.91 13.80 -4.81
C ASP A 529 -11.63 14.45 -5.36
N SER A 530 -11.70 15.13 -6.51
CA SER A 530 -10.50 15.73 -7.13
C SER A 530 -9.90 16.84 -6.26
N ALA A 531 -10.73 17.66 -5.61
CA ALA A 531 -10.26 18.67 -4.64
C ALA A 531 -9.54 18.00 -3.47
N ARG A 532 -10.16 16.96 -2.88
CA ARG A 532 -9.59 16.22 -1.75
C ARG A 532 -8.25 15.57 -2.07
N ARG A 533 -8.14 14.90 -3.23
CA ARG A 533 -6.87 14.26 -3.64
C ARG A 533 -5.78 15.25 -4.02
N ALA A 534 -6.17 16.45 -4.44
CA ALA A 534 -5.22 17.52 -4.71
C ALA A 534 -4.71 18.19 -3.43
N GLY A 535 -5.36 17.97 -2.28
CA GLY A 535 -5.01 18.60 -1.01
C GLY A 535 -5.88 19.80 -0.64
N ASN A 536 -6.84 20.19 -1.48
CA ASN A 536 -7.80 21.25 -1.15
C ASN A 536 -8.92 20.69 -0.26
N GLU A 537 -8.59 20.46 1.02
CA GLU A 537 -9.53 19.87 2.00
C GLU A 537 -10.71 20.81 2.27
N MET A 538 -10.50 22.13 2.29
CA MET A 538 -11.57 23.12 2.53
C MET A 538 -12.65 23.05 1.45
N LEU A 539 -12.24 23.01 0.18
CA LEU A 539 -13.19 22.85 -0.94
C LEU A 539 -13.89 21.49 -0.90
N PHE A 540 -13.19 20.42 -0.49
CA PHE A 540 -13.84 19.13 -0.29
C PHE A 540 -14.91 19.20 0.80
N GLN A 541 -14.62 19.80 1.95
CA GLN A 541 -15.56 19.92 3.06
C GLN A 541 -16.81 20.69 2.65
N ALA A 542 -16.66 21.84 1.98
CA ALA A 542 -17.78 22.65 1.50
C ALA A 542 -18.69 21.87 0.54
N LEU A 543 -18.11 21.21 -0.47
CA LEU A 543 -18.88 20.41 -1.45
C LEU A 543 -19.51 19.17 -0.82
N ALA A 544 -18.79 18.47 0.04
CA ALA A 544 -19.29 17.27 0.71
C ALA A 544 -20.44 17.60 1.65
N GLN A 545 -20.31 18.66 2.44
CA GLN A 545 -21.36 19.12 3.35
C GLN A 545 -22.63 19.53 2.58
N GLN A 546 -22.51 20.37 1.54
CA GLN A 546 -23.66 20.76 0.71
C GLN A 546 -24.39 19.53 0.13
N ASN A 547 -23.64 18.55 -0.37
CA ASN A 547 -24.24 17.32 -0.90
C ASN A 547 -24.91 16.49 0.20
N VAL A 548 -24.28 16.36 1.37
CA VAL A 548 -24.85 15.59 2.49
C VAL A 548 -26.12 16.24 3.03
N GLU A 549 -26.15 17.56 3.17
CA GLU A 549 -27.35 18.31 3.54
C GLU A 549 -28.48 18.04 2.54
N THR A 550 -28.21 18.21 1.25
CA THR A 550 -29.19 17.94 0.17
C THR A 550 -29.69 16.48 0.21
N LEU A 551 -28.78 15.51 0.36
CA LEU A 551 -29.11 14.08 0.39
C LEU A 551 -29.94 13.72 1.63
N ASN A 552 -29.61 14.28 2.78
CA ASN A 552 -30.31 14.03 4.04
C ASN A 552 -31.71 14.66 4.02
N GLU A 553 -31.83 15.91 3.56
CA GLU A 553 -33.11 16.60 3.39
C GLU A 553 -34.02 15.85 2.41
N ALA A 554 -33.46 15.34 1.32
CA ALA A 554 -34.19 14.56 0.33
C ALA A 554 -34.60 13.16 0.82
N GLY A 555 -34.09 12.70 1.97
CA GLY A 555 -34.37 11.35 2.50
C GLY A 555 -33.67 10.22 1.73
N ALA A 556 -32.51 10.49 1.12
CA ALA A 556 -31.75 9.48 0.39
C ALA A 556 -31.23 8.38 1.33
N SER A 557 -31.50 7.12 1.01
CA SER A 557 -31.02 5.96 1.78
C SER A 557 -30.13 5.04 0.95
N LYS A 558 -30.52 4.78 -0.31
CA LYS A 558 -29.81 3.93 -1.27
C LYS A 558 -29.38 4.76 -2.48
N ILE A 559 -28.09 4.70 -2.82
CA ILE A 559 -27.50 5.48 -3.90
C ILE A 559 -26.78 4.53 -4.87
N VAL A 560 -27.13 4.60 -6.15
CA VAL A 560 -26.37 3.94 -7.22
C VAL A 560 -25.51 4.97 -7.96
N VAL A 561 -24.25 4.61 -8.22
CA VAL A 561 -23.26 5.46 -8.91
C VAL A 561 -22.63 4.75 -10.10
N THR A 562 -22.25 5.48 -11.15
CA THR A 562 -21.49 4.93 -12.30
C THR A 562 -19.97 5.09 -12.17
N CYS A 563 -19.52 5.91 -11.22
CA CYS A 563 -18.14 6.31 -11.08
C CYS A 563 -17.50 5.69 -9.83
N ALA A 564 -16.38 4.99 -10.00
CA ALA A 564 -15.62 4.42 -8.90
C ALA A 564 -15.11 5.47 -7.89
N HIS A 565 -14.84 6.70 -8.35
CA HIS A 565 -14.43 7.81 -7.47
C HIS A 565 -15.60 8.28 -6.60
N CYS A 566 -16.77 8.55 -7.23
CA CYS A 566 -17.99 8.91 -6.50
C CYS A 566 -18.39 7.80 -5.52
N PHE A 567 -18.28 6.53 -5.94
CA PHE A 567 -18.48 5.38 -5.08
C PHE A 567 -17.62 5.43 -3.82
N ASN A 568 -16.31 5.66 -3.98
CA ASN A 568 -15.41 5.72 -2.83
C ASN A 568 -15.72 6.89 -1.90
N THR A 569 -15.94 8.08 -2.47
CA THR A 569 -16.15 9.30 -1.67
C THR A 569 -17.48 9.26 -0.94
N ILE A 570 -18.60 8.97 -1.61
CA ILE A 570 -19.91 8.94 -0.96
C ILE A 570 -19.98 7.79 0.07
N LYS A 571 -19.43 6.62 -0.25
CA LYS A 571 -19.50 5.46 0.65
C LYS A 571 -18.60 5.58 1.88
N ASN A 572 -17.36 6.03 1.69
CA ASN A 572 -16.33 5.92 2.73
C ASN A 572 -15.98 7.27 3.36
N GLU A 573 -16.18 8.39 2.67
CA GLU A 573 -15.71 9.71 3.10
C GLU A 573 -16.83 10.63 3.57
N TYR A 574 -18.03 10.56 2.98
CA TYR A 574 -19.18 11.31 3.48
C TYR A 574 -19.61 10.98 4.91
N PRO A 575 -19.37 9.77 5.47
CA PRO A 575 -19.59 9.53 6.88
C PRO A 575 -18.81 10.48 7.81
N GLN A 576 -17.68 11.03 7.34
CA GLN A 576 -16.88 12.01 8.09
C GLN A 576 -17.57 13.37 8.23
N VAL A 577 -18.58 13.66 7.40
CA VAL A 577 -19.38 14.90 7.41
C VAL A 577 -20.87 14.61 7.62
N GLY A 578 -21.20 13.46 8.21
CA GLY A 578 -22.58 13.11 8.60
C GLY A 578 -23.42 12.38 7.55
N GLY A 579 -22.89 12.10 6.35
CA GLY A 579 -23.61 11.39 5.29
C GLY A 579 -23.47 9.87 5.40
N ASN A 580 -24.57 9.16 5.65
CA ASN A 580 -24.57 7.70 5.82
C ASN A 580 -25.59 7.05 4.88
N TYR A 581 -25.09 6.40 3.81
CA TYR A 581 -25.93 5.85 2.74
C TYR A 581 -25.50 4.44 2.35
N GLU A 582 -26.45 3.62 1.90
CA GLU A 582 -26.14 2.37 1.18
C GLU A 582 -25.74 2.72 -0.25
N VAL A 583 -24.44 2.82 -0.50
CA VAL A 583 -23.91 3.13 -1.83
C VAL A 583 -23.54 1.84 -2.56
N VAL A 584 -24.08 1.67 -3.78
CA VAL A 584 -23.75 0.57 -4.69
C VAL A 584 -23.19 1.10 -5.99
N HIS A 585 -22.14 0.45 -6.51
CA HIS A 585 -21.66 0.74 -7.86
C HIS A 585 -22.59 0.11 -8.90
N HIS A 586 -22.77 0.74 -10.06
CA HIS A 586 -23.71 0.25 -11.10
C HIS A 586 -23.42 -1.19 -11.51
N THR A 587 -22.15 -1.59 -11.60
CA THR A 587 -21.79 -2.99 -11.90
C THR A 587 -22.24 -3.97 -10.83
N GLN A 588 -22.35 -3.56 -9.55
CA GLN A 588 -22.89 -4.41 -8.50
C GLN A 588 -24.40 -4.57 -8.62
N LEU A 589 -25.10 -3.45 -8.88
CA LEU A 589 -26.55 -3.46 -9.03
C LEU A 589 -26.97 -4.22 -10.28
N LEU A 590 -26.38 -3.91 -11.45
CA LEU A 590 -26.66 -4.61 -12.70
C LEU A 590 -26.38 -6.11 -12.58
N ASN A 591 -25.30 -6.51 -11.89
CA ASN A 591 -25.02 -7.93 -11.65
C ASN A 591 -26.13 -8.61 -10.83
N ARG A 592 -26.65 -7.93 -9.82
CA ARG A 592 -27.80 -8.41 -9.04
C ARG A 592 -29.04 -8.54 -9.93
N LEU A 593 -29.37 -7.53 -10.72
CA LEU A 593 -30.54 -7.54 -11.62
C LEU A 593 -30.47 -8.68 -12.66
N VAL A 594 -29.28 -9.00 -13.17
CA VAL A 594 -29.08 -10.15 -14.07
C VAL A 594 -29.28 -11.48 -13.32
N ARG A 595 -28.71 -11.62 -12.12
CA ARG A 595 -28.86 -12.84 -11.29
C ARG A 595 -30.31 -13.08 -10.87
N ASP A 596 -31.04 -12.00 -10.61
CA ASP A 596 -32.45 -12.03 -10.24
C ASP A 596 -33.38 -12.16 -11.46
N LYS A 597 -32.81 -12.26 -12.67
CA LYS A 597 -33.51 -12.41 -13.96
C LYS A 597 -34.42 -11.23 -14.34
N LEU A 598 -34.22 -10.07 -13.72
CA LEU A 598 -34.86 -8.82 -14.12
C LEU A 598 -34.23 -8.25 -15.40
N LEU A 599 -32.96 -8.60 -15.66
CA LEU A 599 -32.28 -8.36 -16.93
C LEU A 599 -31.80 -9.70 -17.49
N THR A 600 -32.18 -10.04 -18.71
CA THR A 600 -31.76 -11.29 -19.36
C THR A 600 -31.01 -10.97 -20.65
N PRO A 601 -29.66 -11.03 -20.65
CA PRO A 601 -28.89 -10.84 -21.87
C PRO A 601 -29.10 -12.04 -22.81
N VAL A 602 -29.58 -11.79 -24.02
CA VAL A 602 -29.93 -12.82 -25.02
C VAL A 602 -29.23 -12.61 -26.37
N THR A 603 -28.88 -11.37 -26.70
CA THR A 603 -28.32 -10.98 -28.00
C THR A 603 -26.81 -11.19 -28.04
N ARG A 604 -26.29 -11.77 -29.14
CA ARG A 604 -24.85 -12.03 -29.33
C ARG A 604 -24.12 -10.92 -30.10
N PRO A 605 -22.78 -10.88 -30.04
CA PRO A 605 -21.96 -10.01 -30.88
C PRO A 605 -22.34 -10.06 -32.37
N GLY A 606 -22.72 -8.90 -32.93
CA GLY A 606 -23.12 -8.76 -34.33
C GLY A 606 -24.61 -9.00 -34.62
N GLU A 607 -25.40 -9.39 -33.62
CA GLU A 607 -26.87 -9.53 -33.72
C GLU A 607 -27.61 -8.29 -33.17
N THR A 608 -26.89 -7.34 -32.57
CA THR A 608 -27.48 -6.10 -32.04
C THR A 608 -27.95 -5.19 -33.19
N PRO A 609 -29.22 -4.76 -33.22
CA PRO A 609 -29.72 -3.88 -34.27
C PRO A 609 -28.98 -2.53 -34.25
N THR A 610 -28.60 -2.02 -35.42
CA THR A 610 -27.87 -0.75 -35.59
C THR A 610 -28.66 0.47 -35.09
N SER A 611 -29.99 0.34 -34.95
CA SER A 611 -30.91 1.36 -34.42
C SER A 611 -30.88 1.50 -32.90
N SER A 612 -30.26 0.56 -32.16
CA SER A 612 -30.35 0.49 -30.69
C SER A 612 -29.54 1.54 -29.92
N GLY A 613 -28.63 2.26 -30.59
CA GLY A 613 -27.70 3.21 -29.96
C GLY A 613 -26.71 2.58 -28.97
N ALA A 614 -26.74 1.26 -28.79
CA ALA A 614 -25.91 0.53 -27.86
C ALA A 614 -24.56 0.17 -28.50
N ALA A 615 -23.46 0.35 -27.75
CA ALA A 615 -22.14 -0.01 -28.22
C ALA A 615 -22.05 -1.54 -28.41
N SER A 616 -21.63 -1.97 -29.59
CA SER A 616 -21.52 -3.38 -29.99
C SER A 616 -20.79 -4.21 -28.93
N THR A 617 -21.38 -5.35 -28.54
CA THR A 617 -20.67 -6.39 -27.80
C THR A 617 -19.57 -6.96 -28.70
N GLY A 618 -18.31 -6.87 -28.27
CA GLY A 618 -17.21 -7.53 -28.97
C GLY A 618 -17.25 -9.04 -28.77
N ARG A 619 -16.69 -9.83 -29.70
CA ARG A 619 -16.56 -11.28 -29.53
C ARG A 619 -15.65 -11.64 -28.36
N SER A 620 -14.64 -10.81 -28.10
CA SER A 620 -13.74 -10.96 -26.96
C SER A 620 -13.55 -9.66 -26.19
N VAL A 621 -13.45 -9.76 -24.87
CA VAL A 621 -13.46 -8.62 -23.94
C VAL A 621 -12.39 -8.80 -22.88
N THR A 622 -11.63 -7.74 -22.62
CA THR A 622 -10.79 -7.63 -21.41
C THR A 622 -11.35 -6.58 -20.47
N TYR A 623 -11.02 -6.62 -19.17
CA TYR A 623 -11.56 -5.68 -18.17
C TYR A 623 -10.47 -4.95 -17.41
N HIS A 624 -10.55 -3.62 -17.35
CA HIS A 624 -9.71 -2.82 -16.48
C HIS A 624 -10.38 -2.59 -15.12
N ASP A 625 -9.77 -3.09 -14.04
CA ASP A 625 -10.21 -2.84 -12.67
C ASP A 625 -9.96 -1.39 -12.23
N PRO A 626 -10.99 -0.56 -11.99
CA PRO A 626 -10.81 0.77 -11.42
C PRO A 626 -10.27 0.66 -9.99
N CYS A 627 -9.24 1.44 -9.67
CA CYS A 627 -8.55 1.33 -8.37
C CYS A 627 -9.49 1.59 -7.18
N TYR A 628 -10.38 2.58 -7.30
CA TYR A 628 -11.34 2.91 -6.24
C TYR A 628 -12.47 1.89 -6.10
N LEU A 629 -12.80 1.12 -7.14
CA LEU A 629 -13.81 0.06 -7.05
C LEU A 629 -13.19 -1.23 -6.50
N GLY A 630 -12.08 -1.65 -7.10
CA GLY A 630 -11.35 -2.86 -6.73
C GLY A 630 -10.52 -2.66 -5.47
N ARG A 631 -9.35 -2.01 -5.58
CA ARG A 631 -8.35 -1.98 -4.50
C ARG A 631 -8.82 -1.26 -3.23
N HIS A 632 -9.58 -0.16 -3.36
CA HIS A 632 -10.07 0.56 -2.19
C HIS A 632 -11.30 -0.10 -1.55
N ASN A 633 -12.14 -0.81 -2.32
CA ASN A 633 -13.45 -1.26 -1.87
C ASN A 633 -13.73 -2.77 -2.03
N ASN A 634 -12.75 -3.54 -2.49
CA ASN A 634 -12.79 -5.00 -2.71
C ASN A 634 -13.91 -5.49 -3.63
N VAL A 635 -14.32 -4.68 -4.62
CA VAL A 635 -15.33 -5.08 -5.62
C VAL A 635 -14.64 -5.54 -6.90
N TYR A 636 -14.53 -6.86 -7.07
CA TYR A 636 -13.85 -7.48 -8.23
C TYR A 636 -14.72 -8.43 -9.03
N ALA A 637 -15.59 -9.20 -8.37
CA ALA A 637 -16.40 -10.23 -9.01
C ALA A 637 -17.56 -9.67 -9.87
N PRO A 638 -18.36 -8.68 -9.42
CA PRO A 638 -19.56 -8.27 -10.16
C PRO A 638 -19.31 -7.80 -11.60
N PRO A 639 -18.27 -7.00 -11.92
CA PRO A 639 -17.97 -6.65 -13.32
C PRO A 639 -17.64 -7.87 -14.19
N ARG A 640 -16.93 -8.87 -13.64
CA ARG A 640 -16.54 -10.09 -14.36
C ARG A 640 -17.72 -11.03 -14.58
N GLU A 641 -18.57 -11.20 -13.55
CA GLU A 641 -19.81 -11.96 -13.64
C GLU A 641 -20.74 -11.36 -14.73
N LEU A 642 -20.84 -10.04 -14.79
CA LEU A 642 -21.59 -9.36 -15.86
C LEU A 642 -21.04 -9.66 -17.24
N ILE A 643 -19.73 -9.52 -17.46
CA ILE A 643 -19.11 -9.83 -18.77
C ILE A 643 -19.34 -11.32 -19.13
N GLY A 644 -19.18 -12.22 -18.16
CA GLY A 644 -19.41 -13.65 -18.36
C GLY A 644 -20.87 -14.04 -18.61
N SER A 645 -21.82 -13.16 -18.27
CA SER A 645 -23.25 -13.37 -18.56
C SER A 645 -23.64 -13.04 -20.01
N LEU A 646 -22.77 -12.34 -20.76
CA LEU A 646 -23.06 -11.90 -22.13
C LEU A 646 -22.93 -13.07 -23.13
N PRO A 647 -24.00 -13.44 -23.85
CA PRO A 647 -23.96 -14.56 -24.79
C PRO A 647 -22.93 -14.37 -25.90
N GLY A 648 -22.08 -15.39 -26.12
CA GLY A 648 -21.10 -15.38 -27.22
C GLY A 648 -19.89 -14.47 -27.02
N VAL A 649 -19.69 -13.94 -25.80
CA VAL A 649 -18.54 -13.13 -25.43
C VAL A 649 -17.47 -13.98 -24.73
N GLU A 650 -16.24 -13.94 -25.22
CA GLU A 650 -15.07 -14.55 -24.59
C GLU A 650 -14.36 -13.53 -23.67
N TYR A 651 -14.18 -13.88 -22.39
CA TYR A 651 -13.44 -13.03 -21.46
C TYR A 651 -11.93 -13.34 -21.45
N LYS A 652 -11.11 -12.31 -21.67
CA LYS A 652 -9.64 -12.37 -21.70
C LYS A 652 -9.05 -11.46 -20.61
N GLU A 653 -8.69 -12.03 -19.47
CA GLU A 653 -8.14 -11.28 -18.33
C GLU A 653 -6.70 -10.80 -18.62
N MET A 654 -6.39 -9.55 -18.26
CA MET A 654 -5.01 -9.04 -18.29
C MET A 654 -4.14 -9.70 -17.20
N GLU A 655 -2.84 -9.85 -17.46
CA GLU A 655 -1.89 -10.44 -16.50
C GLU A 655 -1.93 -9.73 -15.14
N ARG A 656 -1.86 -8.41 -15.14
CA ARG A 656 -2.07 -7.58 -13.95
C ARG A 656 -3.55 -7.21 -13.83
N SER A 657 -4.23 -7.91 -12.94
CA SER A 657 -5.68 -7.77 -12.69
C SER A 657 -6.02 -7.88 -11.20
N GLY A 658 -7.27 -7.56 -10.86
CA GLY A 658 -7.79 -7.58 -9.50
C GLY A 658 -6.97 -6.69 -8.56
N MET A 659 -6.50 -7.24 -7.45
CA MET A 659 -5.66 -6.52 -6.48
C MET A 659 -4.29 -6.09 -7.04
N THR A 660 -3.83 -6.70 -8.13
CA THR A 660 -2.56 -6.38 -8.81
C THR A 660 -2.72 -5.49 -10.05
N SER A 661 -3.95 -5.04 -10.35
CA SER A 661 -4.25 -4.19 -11.51
C SER A 661 -3.37 -2.93 -11.57
N PHE A 662 -2.90 -2.57 -12.76
CA PHE A 662 -2.14 -1.34 -12.95
C PHE A 662 -3.06 -0.14 -13.14
N CYS A 663 -2.68 1.01 -12.58
CA CYS A 663 -3.53 2.21 -12.58
C CYS A 663 -3.71 2.77 -14.00
N CYS A 664 -4.89 3.34 -14.30
CA CYS A 664 -5.13 4.05 -15.56
C CYS A 664 -4.50 5.46 -15.60
N GLY A 665 -4.08 6.01 -14.46
CA GLY A 665 -3.43 7.33 -14.37
C GLY A 665 -4.33 8.48 -13.91
N ALA A 666 -5.66 8.32 -13.87
CA ALA A 666 -6.58 9.44 -13.57
C ALA A 666 -6.62 9.90 -12.10
N GLY A 667 -6.36 9.00 -11.15
CA GLY A 667 -6.50 9.26 -9.71
C GLY A 667 -5.52 10.32 -9.19
N GLY A 668 -5.66 10.74 -7.94
CA GLY A 668 -4.77 11.77 -7.39
C GLY A 668 -4.92 13.15 -8.04
N ALA A 669 -6.10 13.44 -8.62
CA ALA A 669 -6.38 14.60 -9.48
C ALA A 669 -5.59 14.66 -10.80
N ARG A 670 -4.88 13.58 -11.19
CA ARG A 670 -4.02 13.53 -12.38
C ARG A 670 -4.76 13.59 -13.71
N MET A 671 -6.06 13.29 -13.75
CA MET A 671 -6.89 13.55 -14.93
C MET A 671 -6.87 15.01 -15.36
N TRP A 672 -6.63 15.94 -14.43
CA TRP A 672 -6.67 17.38 -14.66
C TRP A 672 -5.29 18.01 -14.86
N MET A 673 -4.23 17.20 -14.83
CA MET A 673 -2.85 17.68 -14.85
C MET A 673 -2.08 17.02 -15.99
N GLU A 674 -1.37 17.81 -16.78
CA GLU A 674 -0.55 17.29 -17.87
C GLU A 674 0.60 16.40 -17.38
N GLU A 675 0.80 15.28 -18.07
CA GLU A 675 1.83 14.29 -17.76
C GLU A 675 3.09 14.59 -18.58
N LYS A 676 4.06 15.27 -17.95
CA LYS A 676 5.28 15.80 -18.60
C LYS A 676 6.54 14.95 -18.34
N LEU A 677 6.46 14.00 -17.40
CA LEU A 677 7.62 13.24 -16.90
C LEU A 677 7.50 11.76 -17.25
N GLY A 678 8.56 11.23 -17.86
CA GLY A 678 8.64 9.83 -18.27
C GLY A 678 7.57 9.45 -19.28
N SER A 679 7.30 8.14 -19.37
CA SER A 679 6.16 7.62 -20.15
C SER A 679 4.81 7.88 -19.47
N ARG A 680 3.71 7.85 -20.25
CA ARG A 680 2.36 8.05 -19.69
C ARG A 680 1.82 6.79 -19.02
N ILE A 681 1.22 6.93 -17.83
CA ILE A 681 0.65 5.79 -17.08
C ILE A 681 -0.48 5.11 -17.87
N ASN A 682 -1.33 5.89 -18.53
CA ASN A 682 -2.45 5.35 -19.30
C ASN A 682 -1.99 4.53 -20.50
N LEU A 683 -0.91 4.93 -21.19
CA LEU A 683 -0.33 4.18 -22.30
C LEU A 683 0.16 2.82 -21.85
N ASN A 684 0.92 2.76 -20.75
CA ASN A 684 1.41 1.49 -20.20
C ASN A 684 0.26 0.52 -19.89
N ARG A 685 -0.83 1.02 -19.26
CA ARG A 685 -2.00 0.18 -19.00
C ARG A 685 -2.73 -0.22 -20.29
N THR A 686 -2.83 0.67 -21.26
CA THR A 686 -3.53 0.40 -22.51
C THR A 686 -2.80 -0.65 -23.34
N GLN A 687 -1.46 -0.62 -23.36
CA GLN A 687 -0.64 -1.65 -24.00
C GLN A 687 -0.91 -3.04 -23.41
N GLU A 688 -1.07 -3.15 -22.08
CA GLU A 688 -1.47 -4.43 -21.47
C GLU A 688 -2.85 -4.89 -21.92
N ALA A 689 -3.80 -3.96 -22.05
CA ALA A 689 -5.15 -4.27 -22.51
C ALA A 689 -5.16 -4.72 -23.97
N VAL A 690 -4.45 -4.00 -24.85
CA VAL A 690 -4.30 -4.34 -26.28
C VAL A 690 -3.58 -5.67 -26.46
N ALA A 691 -2.56 -5.97 -25.64
CA ALA A 691 -1.80 -7.22 -25.70
C ALA A 691 -2.65 -8.48 -25.41
N THR A 692 -3.81 -8.34 -24.75
CA THR A 692 -4.77 -9.46 -24.61
C THR A 692 -5.38 -9.91 -25.95
N GLY A 693 -5.31 -9.05 -26.97
CA GLY A 693 -5.94 -9.26 -28.26
C GLY A 693 -7.46 -9.11 -28.26
N ALA A 694 -8.08 -8.69 -27.14
CA ALA A 694 -9.52 -8.50 -27.02
C ALA A 694 -10.06 -7.42 -27.97
N ASP A 695 -11.30 -7.58 -28.41
CA ASP A 695 -12.00 -6.61 -29.29
C ASP A 695 -12.52 -5.41 -28.51
N ARG A 696 -12.75 -5.57 -27.20
CA ARG A 696 -13.23 -4.52 -26.32
C ARG A 696 -12.42 -4.45 -25.04
N ILE A 697 -12.16 -3.22 -24.59
CA ILE A 697 -11.59 -2.92 -23.29
C ILE A 697 -12.74 -2.43 -22.40
N ALA A 698 -13.29 -3.33 -21.60
CA ALA A 698 -14.36 -3.04 -20.67
C ALA A 698 -13.86 -2.23 -19.47
N ILE A 699 -14.63 -1.21 -19.08
CA ILE A 699 -14.38 -0.36 -17.92
C ILE A 699 -15.63 -0.27 -17.03
N GLY A 700 -15.45 0.22 -15.80
CA GLY A 700 -16.54 0.55 -14.89
C GLY A 700 -16.31 1.87 -14.18
N CYS A 701 -15.73 2.85 -14.86
CA CYS A 701 -15.47 4.18 -14.29
C CYS A 701 -15.21 5.19 -15.41
N PRO A 702 -15.89 6.35 -15.44
CA PRO A 702 -15.75 7.33 -16.52
C PRO A 702 -14.34 7.93 -16.59
N PHE A 703 -13.66 8.12 -15.46
CA PHE A 703 -12.26 8.59 -15.47
C PHE A 703 -11.35 7.57 -16.16
N CYS A 704 -11.51 6.28 -15.87
CA CYS A 704 -10.73 5.24 -16.54
C CYS A 704 -11.06 5.16 -18.04
N ARG A 705 -12.32 5.42 -18.41
CA ARG A 705 -12.74 5.50 -19.81
C ARG A 705 -11.98 6.57 -20.56
N VAL A 706 -11.89 7.79 -20.04
CA VAL A 706 -11.11 8.88 -20.66
C VAL A 706 -9.67 8.44 -20.85
N MET A 707 -9.00 8.02 -19.77
CA MET A 707 -7.58 7.68 -19.82
C MET A 707 -7.26 6.54 -20.80
N LEU A 708 -8.05 5.46 -20.80
CA LEU A 708 -7.82 4.32 -21.69
C LEU A 708 -8.24 4.59 -23.13
N THR A 709 -9.24 5.45 -23.36
CA THR A 709 -9.60 5.84 -24.73
C THR A 709 -8.50 6.70 -25.35
N ASP A 710 -7.93 7.62 -24.58
CA ASP A 710 -6.81 8.45 -25.04
C ASP A 710 -5.57 7.58 -25.30
N GLY A 711 -5.31 6.60 -24.42
CA GLY A 711 -4.24 5.63 -24.61
C GLY A 711 -4.45 4.75 -25.85
N LEU A 712 -5.69 4.28 -26.07
CA LEU A 712 -6.02 3.43 -27.21
C LEU A 712 -5.89 4.20 -28.52
N THR A 713 -6.34 5.45 -28.55
CA THR A 713 -6.24 6.34 -29.72
C THR A 713 -4.77 6.52 -30.12
N ALA A 714 -3.87 6.66 -29.15
CA ALA A 714 -2.44 6.74 -29.40
C ALA A 714 -1.86 5.41 -29.93
N GLU A 715 -2.24 4.27 -29.35
CA GLU A 715 -1.78 2.95 -29.83
C GLU A 715 -2.31 2.62 -31.24
N GLN A 716 -3.54 3.02 -31.58
CA GLN A 716 -4.10 2.90 -32.93
C GLN A 716 -3.35 3.80 -33.93
N SER A 717 -3.13 5.07 -33.56
CA SER A 717 -2.35 6.01 -34.39
C SER A 717 -0.91 5.53 -34.66
N ASN A 718 -0.33 4.79 -33.71
CA ASN A 718 1.00 4.19 -33.83
C ASN A 718 1.01 2.83 -34.57
N GLY A 719 -0.16 2.29 -34.95
CA GLY A 719 -0.29 0.98 -35.60
C GLY A 719 -0.10 -0.22 -34.66
N ASN A 720 -0.14 -0.01 -33.35
CA ASN A 720 0.05 -1.06 -32.33
C ASN A 720 -1.27 -1.69 -31.88
N ALA A 721 -2.41 -1.06 -32.16
CA ALA A 721 -3.75 -1.56 -31.87
C ALA A 721 -4.60 -1.60 -33.15
N ARG A 722 -5.58 -2.51 -33.21
CA ARG A 722 -6.51 -2.56 -34.34
C ARG A 722 -7.51 -1.41 -34.27
N GLU A 723 -7.90 -0.88 -35.42
CA GLU A 723 -8.87 0.23 -35.54
C GLU A 723 -10.26 -0.11 -34.97
N ASP A 724 -10.62 -1.39 -34.93
CA ASP A 724 -11.93 -1.86 -34.46
C ASP A 724 -12.00 -2.10 -32.94
N VAL A 725 -10.88 -1.95 -32.22
CA VAL A 725 -10.85 -2.04 -30.75
C VAL A 725 -11.48 -0.79 -30.14
N GLU A 726 -12.30 -0.98 -29.12
CA GLU A 726 -13.00 0.13 -28.45
C GLU A 726 -12.96 0.00 -26.92
N VAL A 727 -12.91 1.14 -26.23
CA VAL A 727 -13.12 1.23 -24.77
C VAL A 727 -14.60 1.47 -24.48
N VAL A 728 -15.22 0.55 -23.74
CA VAL A 728 -16.68 0.54 -23.52
C VAL A 728 -16.99 0.23 -22.05
N ASP A 729 -18.01 0.89 -21.48
CA ASP A 729 -18.46 0.54 -20.13
C ASP A 729 -19.27 -0.78 -20.14
N VAL A 730 -19.12 -1.58 -19.09
CA VAL A 730 -19.88 -2.84 -18.92
C VAL A 730 -21.39 -2.64 -19.06
N ALA A 731 -21.94 -1.50 -18.62
CA ALA A 731 -23.37 -1.18 -18.77
C ALA A 731 -23.80 -1.04 -20.24
N ASN A 732 -22.97 -0.40 -21.08
CA ASN A 732 -23.28 -0.25 -22.50
C ASN A 732 -23.33 -1.61 -23.20
N MET A 733 -22.41 -2.51 -22.84
CA MET A 733 -22.39 -3.87 -23.37
C MET A 733 -23.60 -4.69 -22.89
N LEU A 734 -23.98 -4.56 -21.62
CA LEU A 734 -25.16 -5.23 -21.08
C LEU A 734 -26.44 -4.76 -21.77
N LEU A 735 -26.60 -3.44 -21.99
CA LEU A 735 -27.74 -2.90 -22.72
C LEU A 735 -27.83 -3.46 -24.14
N ALA A 736 -26.70 -3.54 -24.86
CA ALA A 736 -26.63 -4.13 -26.19
C ALA A 736 -27.03 -5.62 -26.21
N ALA A 737 -26.79 -6.35 -25.12
CA ALA A 737 -27.12 -7.77 -25.00
C ALA A 737 -28.57 -8.02 -24.55
N VAL A 738 -29.21 -7.08 -23.84
CA VAL A 738 -30.60 -7.20 -23.38
C VAL A 738 -31.60 -6.76 -24.46
N LYS A 739 -31.24 -5.79 -25.32
CA LYS A 739 -32.10 -5.40 -26.44
C LYS A 739 -32.12 -6.49 -27.52
N THR A 740 -33.31 -7.00 -27.85
CA THR A 740 -33.49 -7.91 -28.99
C THR A 740 -33.49 -7.13 -30.30
N ALA A 741 -33.07 -7.79 -31.39
CA ALA A 741 -33.44 -7.32 -32.72
C ALA A 741 -34.97 -7.46 -32.87
N ASP A 742 -35.65 -6.35 -33.19
CA ASP A 742 -37.08 -6.36 -33.53
C ASP A 742 -37.39 -7.27 -34.72
#